data_AF-A0A7W8DJI3-F1
#
_entry.id   AF-A0A7W8DJI3-F1
#
_cell.length_a   1.000
_cell.length_b   1.000
_cell.length_c   1.000
_cell.angle_alpha   90.00
_cell.angle_beta   90.00
_cell.angle_gamma   90.00
#
_symmetry.space_group_name_H-M   'P 1'
#
loop_
_entity.id
_entity.type
_entity.pdbx_description
1 polymer ?
#
loop_
_entity_poly.entity_id
_entity_poly.type
_entity_poly.pdbx_seq_one_letter_code
_entity_poly.pdbx_strand_id
1 'polypeptide(L)'
;MKNSCLALLAVVSAAVTLPAYATGQQARFALAVHSETAGGGTNGIPATPNFTSLGTTKVTYLQWREALINFAKQCQARSLPWQFQSDYNFLEGVRRFEVFGGASFDSTIMNGTFSDSSLSTFTYTGASTTTDTGGKNVIKYLHETLGVNLDPHSHESNPNYNYADIAWLIDVGCDTDVTLVVGGHVYVPTASNYQNWPKFIGDLDSNGINDGLLAASHSGYRWKPHLLMGGGGATHKDDPHVAGLWRPQDANNYLVDSASGQIAAIGTWEQEFFETDRLLRSLEDNSLPHNNKLWTFGRVMNHRDFVQSGYLTTTAPAILDTIQKWRDAGRLQVKTFEDIYTEWNASPYSAQSGLYLRPEDNISFSLNWQDFCYTAQSCTELRTLLNHHEALQVPVDVFLTTWQTDILEAQAPELLGRLLSSRWVNTAYHIRAPKPYAYDSTQTVVWRSYTSSDVTSYESSQLNMVTGQPNTGVSGGFAKLTSLYGSTPRFVGPNSSDANSKNTVYPYFYNSGVRMIVQHDSNSAVNFGATASVTGGGTLNVRPESFDWRLIETFDPSKVTQPVASSLDDSLTNAHAASGAISPYFVGVKLHDNDLFASESAWVSIYSNSRRTPNWDPYNTSLWASQLTSTESNRRRSFYAGIVNSAAARRTTLNLMDGRDILSMIGEDAARPIGLSVTEVPGGTAIGTVLAEITGGGTESGLRCTYALVGGTGSDDNSDFSINGSYLVQAATLDRTTKAVRHLRLRWTDGGGATGQRALTLVLGTTDDDGDGQTNESELYAGTAPQDSSSCVRVTSTQLSGSQITLGWNSVVGKSYHIESSADLTAWQAVPSSSTGAVPSTTTSMTLTGLSTTRLFFRVVVE
;
A
#
# COMPACT_ATOMS: atom_id res chain seq x y z
N MET A 1 58.72 -16.86 24.81
CA MET A 1 58.02 -15.55 24.82
C MET A 1 57.88 -15.06 23.38
N LYS A 2 56.80 -15.55 22.75
CA LYS A 2 56.23 -15.30 21.41
C LYS A 2 55.31 -16.51 21.22
N ASN A 3 53.99 -16.28 21.17
CA ASN A 3 52.91 -17.15 20.68
C ASN A 3 51.58 -16.44 20.99
N SER A 4 50.87 -15.94 19.98
CA SER A 4 49.78 -16.65 19.27
C SER A 4 48.46 -16.57 20.03
N CYS A 5 47.63 -15.57 19.70
CA CYS A 5 46.18 -15.67 19.82
C CYS A 5 45.62 -15.63 18.40
N LEU A 6 45.30 -16.81 17.87
CA LEU A 6 44.37 -16.99 16.76
C LEU A 6 43.02 -16.43 17.22
N ALA A 7 42.61 -15.29 16.65
CA ALA A 7 41.20 -14.95 16.58
C ALA A 7 40.61 -15.80 15.45
N LEU A 8 39.73 -16.72 15.83
CA LEU A 8 39.01 -17.62 14.94
C LEU A 8 38.18 -16.76 13.95
N LEU A 9 38.65 -16.63 12.71
CA LEU A 9 37.82 -16.18 11.60
C LEU A 9 36.77 -17.28 11.38
N ALA A 10 35.61 -17.14 12.02
CA ALA A 10 34.41 -17.81 11.55
C ALA A 10 33.99 -17.09 10.26
N VAL A 11 34.50 -17.58 9.12
CA VAL A 11 33.91 -17.31 7.82
C VAL A 11 32.54 -17.96 7.83
N VAL A 12 31.54 -17.25 8.34
CA VAL A 12 30.16 -17.51 7.98
C VAL A 12 30.06 -16.95 6.56
N SER A 13 30.37 -17.80 5.58
CA SER A 13 29.79 -17.64 4.26
C SER A 13 28.29 -17.87 4.44
N ALA A 14 27.59 -16.87 4.96
CA ALA A 14 26.24 -16.63 4.53
C ALA A 14 26.42 -16.25 3.05
N ALA A 15 26.45 -17.28 2.19
CA ALA A 15 25.65 -17.16 1.00
C ALA A 15 24.31 -16.66 1.55
N VAL A 16 24.06 -15.36 1.41
CA VAL A 16 22.70 -14.86 1.48
C VAL A 16 22.04 -15.66 0.39
N THR A 17 21.47 -16.80 0.75
CA THR A 17 20.30 -17.32 0.08
C THR A 17 19.44 -16.10 0.04
N LEU A 18 19.42 -15.45 -1.15
CA LEU A 18 18.41 -14.48 -1.51
C LEU A 18 17.16 -15.06 -0.87
N PRO A 19 16.51 -14.35 0.07
CA PRO A 19 15.30 -14.89 0.68
C PRO A 19 14.52 -15.42 -0.50
N ALA A 20 14.22 -16.71 -0.46
CA ALA A 20 13.40 -17.34 -1.47
C ALA A 20 12.10 -16.56 -1.36
N TYR A 21 12.03 -15.42 -2.07
CA TYR A 21 10.89 -14.54 -2.05
C TYR A 21 9.77 -15.50 -2.32
N ALA A 22 8.83 -15.56 -1.38
CA ALA A 22 7.67 -16.40 -1.47
C ALA A 22 7.12 -16.18 -2.86
N THR A 23 7.48 -17.10 -3.77
CA THR A 23 6.98 -17.08 -5.13
C THR A 23 5.47 -17.08 -4.98
N GLY A 24 4.73 -16.58 -5.97
CA GLY A 24 3.27 -16.62 -6.03
C GLY A 24 2.62 -17.99 -5.83
N GLN A 25 3.35 -19.02 -5.40
CA GLN A 25 2.87 -20.29 -4.89
C GLN A 25 1.66 -20.16 -3.97
N GLN A 26 1.46 -19.10 -3.20
CA GLN A 26 0.26 -18.94 -2.36
C GLN A 26 -0.77 -17.92 -2.88
N ALA A 27 -0.45 -17.20 -3.95
CA ALA A 27 -1.36 -16.22 -4.56
C ALA A 27 -2.14 -16.87 -5.71
N ARG A 28 -3.47 -16.81 -5.66
CA ARG A 28 -4.37 -17.34 -6.69
C ARG A 28 -5.22 -16.23 -7.27
N PHE A 29 -5.14 -16.06 -8.58
CA PHE A 29 -5.94 -15.10 -9.31
C PHE A 29 -7.03 -15.82 -10.08
N ALA A 30 -8.29 -15.42 -9.85
CA ALA A 30 -9.45 -15.96 -10.53
C ALA A 30 -10.00 -14.96 -11.56
N LEU A 31 -10.14 -15.39 -12.80
CA LEU A 31 -10.74 -14.59 -13.87
C LEU A 31 -12.16 -15.09 -14.13
N ALA A 32 -13.13 -14.19 -14.06
CA ALA A 32 -14.53 -14.50 -14.31
C ALA A 32 -15.12 -13.58 -15.37
N VAL A 33 -16.13 -14.07 -16.09
CA VAL A 33 -16.99 -13.26 -16.95
C VAL A 33 -18.42 -13.38 -16.47
N HIS A 34 -19.03 -12.25 -16.15
CA HIS A 34 -20.42 -12.15 -15.72
C HIS A 34 -21.35 -11.83 -16.90
N SER A 35 -22.42 -12.61 -17.07
CA SER A 35 -23.48 -12.35 -18.03
C SER A 35 -24.78 -11.99 -17.33
N GLU A 36 -25.20 -10.74 -17.50
CA GLU A 36 -26.33 -10.09 -16.85
C GLU A 36 -27.72 -10.54 -17.35
N THR A 37 -28.75 -10.18 -16.57
CA THR A 37 -30.15 -10.15 -17.05
C THR A 37 -30.36 -9.08 -18.13
N ALA A 38 -31.51 -9.10 -18.80
CA ALA A 38 -31.81 -8.14 -19.85
C ALA A 38 -31.93 -6.69 -19.32
N GLY A 39 -31.32 -5.71 -20.01
CA GLY A 39 -31.34 -4.29 -19.65
C GLY A 39 -29.97 -3.72 -19.24
N GLY A 40 -29.97 -2.69 -18.38
CA GLY A 40 -28.76 -2.20 -17.68
C GLY A 40 -27.74 -1.37 -18.49
N GLY A 41 -28.08 -0.89 -19.68
CA GLY A 41 -27.19 -0.03 -20.50
C GLY A 41 -27.10 1.42 -20.01
N THR A 42 -26.00 2.09 -20.32
CA THR A 42 -25.77 3.53 -20.06
C THR A 42 -25.16 4.20 -21.29
N ASN A 43 -24.85 5.51 -21.23
CA ASN A 43 -24.21 6.21 -22.34
C ASN A 43 -22.85 5.58 -22.68
N GLY A 44 -22.78 4.86 -23.80
CA GLY A 44 -21.56 4.18 -24.28
C GLY A 44 -21.48 2.69 -23.95
N ILE A 45 -22.33 2.16 -23.06
CA ILE A 45 -22.39 0.74 -22.70
C ILE A 45 -23.72 0.14 -23.21
N PRO A 46 -23.69 -0.83 -24.14
CA PRO A 46 -24.88 -1.48 -24.67
C PRO A 46 -25.74 -2.14 -23.59
N ALA A 47 -27.06 -2.05 -23.73
CA ALA A 47 -27.99 -2.81 -22.90
C ALA A 47 -27.98 -4.30 -23.32
N THR A 48 -28.06 -5.20 -22.34
CA THR A 48 -28.16 -6.64 -22.59
C THR A 48 -29.51 -6.97 -23.25
N PRO A 49 -29.52 -7.59 -24.46
CA PRO A 49 -30.76 -8.00 -25.12
C PRO A 49 -31.54 -9.02 -24.29
N ASN A 50 -32.86 -9.05 -24.43
CA ASN A 50 -33.68 -10.09 -23.84
C ASN A 50 -33.78 -11.30 -24.80
N PHE A 51 -32.96 -12.33 -24.63
CA PHE A 51 -32.93 -13.48 -25.54
C PHE A 51 -34.16 -14.40 -25.40
N THR A 52 -34.90 -14.30 -24.30
CA THR A 52 -36.19 -14.99 -24.12
C THR A 52 -37.31 -14.38 -24.97
N SER A 53 -37.17 -13.11 -25.36
CA SER A 53 -38.16 -12.43 -26.20
C SER A 53 -38.13 -12.95 -27.64
N LEU A 54 -39.29 -13.30 -28.19
CA LEU A 54 -39.42 -13.70 -29.59
C LEU A 54 -38.91 -12.62 -30.58
N GLY A 55 -38.91 -11.35 -30.17
CA GLY A 55 -38.40 -10.23 -30.98
C GLY A 55 -36.88 -10.16 -31.09
N THR A 56 -36.12 -10.87 -30.25
CA THR A 56 -34.65 -10.90 -30.35
C THR A 56 -34.23 -11.82 -31.49
N THR A 57 -33.39 -11.28 -32.38
CA THR A 57 -32.98 -11.97 -33.61
C THR A 57 -31.79 -12.90 -33.38
N LYS A 58 -31.61 -13.88 -34.27
CA LYS A 58 -30.40 -14.73 -34.30
C LYS A 58 -29.13 -13.89 -34.44
N VAL A 59 -29.15 -12.84 -35.27
CA VAL A 59 -28.01 -11.93 -35.46
C VAL A 59 -27.60 -11.28 -34.14
N THR A 60 -28.56 -10.75 -33.38
CA THR A 60 -28.29 -10.16 -32.06
C THR A 60 -27.70 -11.17 -31.08
N TYR A 61 -28.22 -12.39 -31.05
CA TYR A 61 -27.66 -13.48 -30.23
C TYR A 61 -26.22 -13.83 -30.66
N LEU A 62 -25.98 -13.98 -31.95
CA LEU A 62 -24.66 -14.31 -32.50
C LEU A 62 -23.61 -13.26 -32.19
N GLN A 63 -23.96 -11.97 -32.15
CA GLN A 63 -23.03 -10.92 -31.73
C GLN A 63 -22.46 -11.16 -30.33
N TRP A 64 -23.29 -11.60 -29.39
CA TRP A 64 -22.91 -11.89 -28.00
C TRP A 64 -22.18 -13.23 -27.88
N ARG A 65 -22.66 -14.25 -28.58
CA ARG A 65 -22.03 -15.57 -28.67
C ARG A 65 -20.60 -15.48 -29.19
N GLU A 66 -20.41 -14.83 -30.34
CA GLU A 66 -19.08 -14.72 -30.96
C GLU A 66 -18.13 -13.86 -30.10
N ALA A 67 -18.67 -12.94 -29.28
CA ALA A 67 -17.84 -12.03 -28.48
C ALA A 67 -17.24 -12.81 -27.31
N LEU A 68 -18.06 -13.69 -26.73
CA LEU A 68 -17.64 -14.64 -25.71
C LEU A 68 -16.63 -15.64 -26.25
N ILE A 69 -16.85 -16.19 -27.46
CA ILE A 69 -15.89 -17.11 -28.10
C ILE A 69 -14.56 -16.39 -28.41
N ASN A 70 -14.61 -15.15 -28.90
CA ASN A 70 -13.40 -14.37 -29.18
C ASN A 70 -12.60 -14.15 -27.90
N PHE A 71 -13.26 -13.71 -26.83
CA PHE A 71 -12.65 -13.58 -25.52
C PHE A 71 -12.05 -14.92 -25.03
N ALA A 72 -12.79 -16.03 -25.14
CA ALA A 72 -12.32 -17.35 -24.76
C ALA A 72 -11.04 -17.76 -25.50
N LYS A 73 -10.97 -17.49 -26.82
CA LYS A 73 -9.77 -17.70 -27.64
C LYS A 73 -8.59 -16.83 -27.16
N GLN A 74 -8.84 -15.60 -26.73
CA GLN A 74 -7.80 -14.73 -26.18
C GLN A 74 -7.24 -15.25 -24.84
N CYS A 75 -8.09 -15.79 -23.98
CA CYS A 75 -7.66 -16.48 -22.75
C CYS A 75 -6.84 -17.73 -23.06
N GLN A 76 -7.32 -18.56 -23.99
CA GLN A 76 -6.62 -19.80 -24.41
C GLN A 76 -5.25 -19.49 -25.00
N ALA A 77 -5.13 -18.48 -25.87
CA ALA A 77 -3.85 -18.05 -26.45
C ALA A 77 -2.81 -17.62 -25.40
N ARG A 78 -3.28 -17.23 -24.21
CA ARG A 78 -2.44 -16.82 -23.08
C ARG A 78 -2.34 -17.88 -22.00
N SER A 79 -3.00 -19.03 -22.15
CA SER A 79 -3.12 -20.07 -21.12
C SER A 79 -3.72 -19.57 -19.79
N LEU A 80 -4.72 -18.69 -19.87
CA LEU A 80 -5.41 -18.14 -18.70
C LEU A 80 -6.71 -18.90 -18.46
N PRO A 81 -6.81 -19.79 -17.45
CA PRO A 81 -8.08 -20.40 -17.09
C PRO A 81 -9.03 -19.35 -16.52
N TRP A 82 -10.33 -19.51 -16.79
CA TRP A 82 -11.38 -18.58 -16.38
C TRP A 82 -12.72 -19.31 -16.24
N GLN A 83 -13.67 -18.66 -15.58
CA GLN A 83 -15.05 -19.15 -15.43
C GLN A 83 -16.09 -18.20 -16.00
N PHE A 84 -17.19 -18.76 -16.47
CA PHE A 84 -18.35 -18.02 -16.95
C PHE A 84 -19.48 -18.09 -15.92
N GLN A 85 -19.83 -16.92 -15.37
CA GLN A 85 -20.92 -16.70 -14.44
C GLN A 85 -22.13 -16.21 -15.23
N SER A 86 -23.03 -17.10 -15.62
CA SER A 86 -24.17 -16.74 -16.46
C SER A 86 -25.48 -16.71 -15.69
N ASP A 87 -26.22 -15.62 -15.84
CA ASP A 87 -27.65 -15.58 -15.54
C ASP A 87 -28.48 -16.28 -16.64
N TYR A 88 -29.79 -16.43 -16.46
CA TYR A 88 -30.69 -17.22 -17.32
C TYR A 88 -30.73 -16.72 -18.75
N ASN A 89 -30.61 -15.40 -18.92
CA ASN A 89 -30.99 -14.74 -20.15
C ASN A 89 -30.14 -15.23 -21.33
N PHE A 90 -28.82 -15.28 -21.18
CA PHE A 90 -27.95 -15.78 -22.25
C PHE A 90 -28.14 -17.29 -22.47
N LEU A 91 -28.26 -18.08 -21.39
CA LEU A 91 -28.50 -19.53 -21.46
C LEU A 91 -29.79 -19.89 -22.20
N GLU A 92 -30.88 -19.14 -21.99
CA GLU A 92 -32.11 -19.32 -22.76
C GLU A 92 -31.95 -18.93 -24.24
N GLY A 93 -31.07 -17.96 -24.54
CA GLY A 93 -30.64 -17.70 -25.92
C GLY A 93 -29.99 -18.94 -26.55
N VAL A 94 -29.07 -19.58 -25.84
CA VAL A 94 -28.42 -20.82 -26.27
C VAL A 94 -29.45 -21.92 -26.47
N ARG A 95 -30.34 -22.12 -25.50
CA ARG A 95 -31.39 -23.15 -25.56
C ARG A 95 -32.37 -22.92 -26.71
N ARG A 96 -32.67 -21.66 -27.04
CA ARG A 96 -33.56 -21.30 -28.13
C ARG A 96 -32.94 -21.51 -29.51
N PHE A 97 -31.67 -21.15 -29.69
CA PHE A 97 -31.04 -21.07 -31.01
C PHE A 97 -30.05 -22.20 -31.32
N GLU A 98 -29.41 -22.82 -30.32
CA GLU A 98 -28.35 -23.83 -30.50
C GLU A 98 -28.70 -25.21 -29.93
N VAL A 99 -29.73 -25.36 -29.08
CA VAL A 99 -30.15 -26.67 -28.55
C VAL A 99 -31.25 -27.28 -29.40
N PHE A 100 -31.10 -28.55 -29.77
CA PHE A 100 -32.09 -29.27 -30.59
C PHE A 100 -33.47 -29.27 -29.91
N GLY A 101 -34.52 -28.91 -30.67
CA GLY A 101 -35.87 -28.74 -30.12
C GLY A 101 -36.16 -27.34 -29.56
N GLY A 102 -35.18 -26.44 -29.53
CA GLY A 102 -35.38 -25.02 -29.22
C GLY A 102 -36.29 -24.30 -30.22
N ALA A 103 -37.02 -23.29 -29.75
CA ALA A 103 -38.07 -22.60 -30.52
C ALA A 103 -37.58 -21.89 -31.80
N SER A 104 -36.27 -21.69 -31.96
CA SER A 104 -35.67 -21.11 -33.17
C SER A 104 -34.33 -21.77 -33.51
N PHE A 105 -34.22 -23.06 -33.18
CA PHE A 105 -33.01 -23.85 -33.38
C PHE A 105 -32.48 -23.77 -34.81
N ASP A 106 -31.16 -23.62 -34.95
CA ASP A 106 -30.49 -23.56 -36.23
C ASP A 106 -29.11 -24.22 -36.14
N SER A 107 -28.99 -25.43 -36.68
CA SER A 107 -27.73 -26.19 -36.67
C SER A 107 -26.62 -25.51 -37.48
N THR A 108 -26.94 -24.59 -38.41
CA THR A 108 -25.93 -23.86 -39.18
C THR A 108 -25.10 -22.92 -38.30
N ILE A 109 -25.63 -22.50 -37.14
CA ILE A 109 -24.89 -21.70 -36.15
C ILE A 109 -23.69 -22.49 -35.63
N MET A 110 -23.95 -23.69 -35.11
CA MET A 110 -22.93 -24.55 -34.50
C MET A 110 -21.97 -25.16 -35.52
N ASN A 111 -22.40 -25.30 -36.78
CA ASN A 111 -21.56 -25.77 -37.89
C ASN A 111 -20.75 -24.63 -38.53
N GLY A 112 -20.82 -23.39 -38.00
CA GLY A 112 -20.08 -22.24 -38.55
C GLY A 112 -20.51 -21.80 -39.96
N THR A 113 -21.70 -22.21 -40.41
CA THR A 113 -22.21 -21.98 -41.78
C THR A 113 -23.36 -20.99 -41.83
N PHE A 114 -23.83 -20.49 -40.68
CA PHE A 114 -24.82 -19.43 -40.64
C PHE A 114 -24.23 -18.14 -41.26
N SER A 115 -24.96 -17.54 -42.18
CA SER A 115 -24.55 -16.31 -42.85
C SER A 115 -25.70 -15.31 -42.87
N ASP A 116 -25.43 -14.08 -42.42
CA ASP A 116 -26.31 -12.94 -42.57
C ASP A 116 -25.46 -11.70 -42.86
N SER A 117 -25.83 -10.93 -43.88
CA SER A 117 -25.07 -9.74 -44.29
C SER A 117 -24.88 -8.71 -43.16
N SER A 118 -25.79 -8.65 -42.20
CA SER A 118 -25.72 -7.73 -41.05
C SER A 118 -24.70 -8.15 -39.98
N LEU A 119 -24.14 -9.37 -40.03
CA LEU A 119 -23.03 -9.76 -39.16
C LEU A 119 -21.73 -9.02 -39.52
N SER A 120 -21.56 -8.64 -40.79
CA SER A 120 -20.37 -7.94 -41.28
C SER A 120 -20.21 -6.52 -40.72
N THR A 121 -21.31 -5.90 -40.25
CA THR A 121 -21.26 -4.56 -39.64
C THR A 121 -20.73 -4.58 -38.20
N PHE A 122 -20.38 -5.76 -37.70
CA PHE A 122 -19.89 -5.93 -36.35
C PHE A 122 -18.36 -5.85 -36.29
N THR A 123 -17.87 -4.85 -35.56
CA THR A 123 -16.52 -4.30 -35.72
C THR A 123 -15.37 -5.16 -35.19
N TYR A 124 -15.60 -6.22 -34.40
CA TYR A 124 -14.50 -7.03 -33.86
C TYR A 124 -14.24 -8.36 -34.60
N THR A 125 -15.22 -8.94 -35.30
CA THR A 125 -14.97 -10.19 -36.05
C THR A 125 -14.41 -9.91 -37.44
N GLY A 126 -14.79 -8.79 -38.07
CA GLY A 126 -14.51 -8.54 -39.49
C GLY A 126 -14.99 -9.66 -40.42
N ALA A 127 -15.77 -10.61 -39.90
CA ALA A 127 -16.08 -11.90 -40.49
C ALA A 127 -17.58 -12.00 -40.74
N SER A 128 -17.95 -12.48 -41.92
CA SER A 128 -19.34 -12.68 -42.34
C SER A 128 -19.94 -14.01 -41.85
N THR A 129 -19.23 -14.76 -40.99
CA THR A 129 -19.53 -16.16 -40.64
C THR A 129 -19.44 -16.40 -39.14
N THR A 130 -20.23 -17.36 -38.64
CA THR A 130 -20.22 -17.81 -37.24
C THR A 130 -19.05 -18.77 -36.96
N THR A 131 -18.60 -18.86 -35.71
CA THR A 131 -17.58 -19.85 -35.32
C THR A 131 -18.19 -21.26 -35.33
N ASP A 132 -17.54 -22.19 -36.03
CA ASP A 132 -17.82 -23.63 -35.95
C ASP A 132 -17.41 -24.18 -34.58
N THR A 133 -18.37 -24.76 -33.87
CA THR A 133 -18.21 -25.36 -32.54
C THR A 133 -18.26 -26.89 -32.59
N GLY A 134 -18.17 -27.48 -33.79
CA GLY A 134 -18.18 -28.93 -33.99
C GLY A 134 -19.52 -29.56 -33.61
N GLY A 135 -20.62 -28.84 -33.80
CA GLY A 135 -21.97 -29.29 -33.44
C GLY A 135 -22.32 -29.17 -31.95
N LYS A 136 -21.43 -28.63 -31.11
CA LYS A 136 -21.72 -28.30 -29.70
C LYS A 136 -22.39 -26.94 -29.60
N ASN A 137 -23.36 -26.78 -28.71
CA ASN A 137 -23.82 -25.44 -28.36
C ASN A 137 -22.68 -24.66 -27.68
N VAL A 138 -22.73 -23.32 -27.71
CA VAL A 138 -21.62 -22.48 -27.21
C VAL A 138 -21.22 -22.76 -25.76
N ILE A 139 -22.15 -23.09 -24.85
CA ILE A 139 -21.84 -23.34 -23.43
C ILE A 139 -21.06 -24.65 -23.29
N LYS A 140 -21.53 -25.72 -23.95
CA LYS A 140 -20.83 -27.00 -24.04
C LYS A 140 -19.47 -26.88 -24.73
N TYR A 141 -19.37 -26.04 -25.76
CA TYR A 141 -18.12 -25.76 -26.44
C TYR A 141 -17.11 -25.07 -25.52
N LEU A 142 -17.52 -24.05 -24.77
CA LEU A 142 -16.68 -23.36 -23.78
C LEU A 142 -16.13 -24.34 -22.74
N HIS A 143 -16.99 -25.20 -22.19
CA HIS A 143 -16.59 -26.15 -21.16
C HIS A 143 -15.69 -27.27 -21.70
N GLU A 144 -16.21 -28.10 -22.61
CA GLU A 144 -15.53 -29.32 -23.02
C GLU A 144 -14.35 -29.08 -23.97
N THR A 145 -14.35 -27.95 -24.70
CA THR A 145 -13.34 -27.68 -25.74
C THR A 145 -12.34 -26.62 -25.28
N LEU A 146 -12.79 -25.60 -24.55
CA LEU A 146 -11.93 -24.51 -24.08
C LEU A 146 -11.60 -24.57 -22.58
N GLY A 147 -12.14 -25.54 -21.84
CA GLY A 147 -11.82 -25.76 -20.43
C GLY A 147 -12.37 -24.68 -19.49
N VAL A 148 -13.51 -24.07 -19.85
CA VAL A 148 -14.13 -23.00 -19.06
C VAL A 148 -15.04 -23.60 -17.99
N ASN A 149 -14.90 -23.14 -16.75
CA ASN A 149 -15.82 -23.50 -15.67
C ASN A 149 -17.14 -22.71 -15.80
N LEU A 150 -18.26 -23.37 -15.53
CA LEU A 150 -19.59 -22.80 -15.69
C LEU A 150 -20.25 -22.66 -14.32
N ASP A 151 -20.32 -21.42 -13.84
CA ASP A 151 -20.77 -21.08 -12.48
C ASP A 151 -22.20 -20.52 -12.53
N PRO A 152 -23.17 -21.10 -11.82
CA PRO A 152 -24.52 -20.54 -11.73
C PRO A 152 -24.54 -19.15 -11.09
N HIS A 153 -25.09 -18.15 -11.81
CA HIS A 153 -25.35 -16.82 -11.28
C HIS A 153 -26.86 -16.53 -11.30
N SER A 154 -27.40 -15.96 -10.22
CA SER A 154 -28.80 -15.52 -10.18
C SER A 154 -29.00 -14.30 -9.29
N HIS A 155 -29.67 -13.30 -9.85
CA HIS A 155 -30.16 -12.15 -9.08
C HIS A 155 -31.39 -12.46 -8.22
N GLU A 156 -32.09 -13.58 -8.47
CA GLU A 156 -33.33 -13.99 -7.79
C GLU A 156 -34.42 -12.89 -7.75
N SER A 157 -34.48 -12.07 -8.81
CA SER A 157 -35.42 -10.96 -8.92
C SER A 157 -36.90 -11.38 -9.06
N ASN A 158 -37.17 -12.69 -9.13
CA ASN A 158 -38.49 -13.32 -9.25
C ASN A 158 -38.50 -14.64 -8.46
N PRO A 159 -39.57 -14.97 -7.71
CA PRO A 159 -39.68 -16.21 -6.94
C PRO A 159 -39.61 -17.52 -7.74
N ASN A 160 -39.83 -17.51 -9.06
CA ASN A 160 -39.83 -18.70 -9.90
C ASN A 160 -38.45 -19.05 -10.47
N TYR A 161 -37.37 -18.46 -9.96
CA TYR A 161 -36.06 -18.57 -10.56
C TYR A 161 -34.96 -18.40 -9.50
N ASN A 162 -34.09 -19.39 -9.37
CA ASN A 162 -32.97 -19.37 -8.43
C ASN A 162 -31.68 -19.99 -9.03
N TYR A 163 -30.63 -20.11 -8.21
CA TYR A 163 -29.36 -20.70 -8.63
C TYR A 163 -29.49 -22.15 -9.12
N ALA A 164 -30.37 -22.96 -8.53
CA ALA A 164 -30.59 -24.34 -8.96
C ALA A 164 -31.29 -24.41 -10.32
N ASP A 165 -32.14 -23.43 -10.68
CA ASP A 165 -32.67 -23.32 -12.04
C ASP A 165 -31.58 -23.00 -13.06
N ILE A 166 -30.56 -22.22 -12.69
CA ILE A 166 -29.40 -22.00 -13.56
C ILE A 166 -28.51 -23.21 -13.68
N ALA A 167 -28.26 -23.88 -12.57
CA ALA A 167 -27.56 -25.14 -12.62
C ALA A 167 -28.27 -26.13 -13.54
N TRP A 168 -29.60 -26.20 -13.49
CA TRP A 168 -30.39 -27.00 -14.43
C TRP A 168 -30.26 -26.53 -15.88
N LEU A 169 -30.28 -25.22 -16.15
CA LEU A 169 -30.13 -24.69 -17.52
C LEU A 169 -28.76 -25.02 -18.13
N ILE A 170 -27.72 -25.10 -17.31
CA ILE A 170 -26.38 -25.51 -17.74
C ILE A 170 -26.35 -27.04 -17.91
N ASP A 171 -26.62 -27.79 -16.85
CA ASP A 171 -26.56 -29.26 -16.79
C ASP A 171 -27.48 -29.92 -17.81
N VAL A 172 -28.79 -29.69 -17.67
CA VAL A 172 -29.82 -30.34 -18.47
C VAL A 172 -30.18 -29.52 -19.71
N GLY A 173 -30.25 -28.19 -19.56
CA GLY A 173 -30.69 -27.29 -20.63
C GLY A 173 -29.67 -27.17 -21.77
N CYS A 174 -28.38 -27.14 -21.44
CA CYS A 174 -27.28 -27.04 -22.39
C CYS A 174 -26.46 -28.34 -22.51
N ASP A 175 -26.84 -29.40 -21.78
CA ASP A 175 -26.21 -30.73 -21.83
C ASP A 175 -24.69 -30.66 -21.54
N THR A 176 -24.32 -30.06 -20.41
CA THR A 176 -22.91 -29.86 -20.02
C THR A 176 -22.74 -29.67 -18.51
N ASP A 177 -21.60 -30.08 -17.96
CA ASP A 177 -21.36 -30.04 -16.52
C ASP A 177 -21.35 -28.60 -15.95
N VAL A 178 -21.90 -28.46 -14.75
CA VAL A 178 -21.95 -27.22 -13.98
C VAL A 178 -21.08 -27.33 -12.73
N THR A 179 -20.45 -26.22 -12.33
CA THR A 179 -19.67 -26.20 -11.07
C THR A 179 -20.60 -26.14 -9.85
N LEU A 180 -19.99 -26.28 -8.67
CA LEU A 180 -20.66 -26.10 -7.39
C LEU A 180 -20.39 -24.70 -6.80
N VAL A 181 -19.97 -23.76 -7.65
CA VAL A 181 -19.66 -22.36 -7.26
C VAL A 181 -20.90 -21.50 -7.46
N VAL A 182 -21.32 -20.79 -6.40
CA VAL A 182 -22.30 -19.71 -6.51
C VAL A 182 -21.60 -18.51 -7.13
N GLY A 183 -21.92 -18.23 -8.39
CA GLY A 183 -21.26 -17.22 -9.20
C GLY A 183 -21.69 -15.80 -8.86
N GLY A 184 -21.39 -15.30 -7.66
CA GLY A 184 -21.70 -13.92 -7.24
C GLY A 184 -23.01 -13.81 -6.48
N HIS A 185 -22.95 -13.46 -5.20
CA HIS A 185 -24.12 -13.23 -4.32
C HIS A 185 -23.94 -11.98 -3.46
N VAL A 186 -25.05 -11.44 -2.94
CA VAL A 186 -25.07 -10.35 -1.97
C VAL A 186 -25.11 -10.95 -0.56
N TYR A 187 -24.11 -10.61 0.25
CA TYR A 187 -23.97 -11.15 1.60
C TYR A 187 -24.68 -10.32 2.68
N VAL A 188 -24.96 -9.04 2.40
CA VAL A 188 -25.51 -8.08 3.37
C VAL A 188 -26.98 -8.41 3.65
N PRO A 189 -27.35 -8.88 4.86
CA PRO A 189 -28.72 -9.34 5.14
C PRO A 189 -29.80 -8.25 5.05
N THR A 190 -29.39 -6.98 5.15
CA THR A 190 -30.26 -5.80 5.07
C THR A 190 -30.44 -5.27 3.64
N ALA A 191 -29.70 -5.79 2.66
CA ALA A 191 -29.83 -5.38 1.27
C ALA A 191 -31.16 -5.89 0.68
N SER A 192 -31.79 -5.08 -0.18
CA SER A 192 -33.07 -5.42 -0.81
C SER A 192 -33.01 -6.63 -1.73
N ASN A 193 -31.82 -7.00 -2.21
CA ASN A 193 -31.54 -8.14 -3.06
C ASN A 193 -30.69 -9.21 -2.35
N TYR A 194 -30.72 -9.29 -1.02
CA TYR A 194 -30.03 -10.35 -0.28
C TYR A 194 -30.55 -11.75 -0.69
N GLN A 195 -29.70 -12.60 -1.26
CA GLN A 195 -30.09 -13.94 -1.75
C GLN A 195 -30.22 -14.99 -0.63
N ASN A 196 -30.06 -14.61 0.65
CA ASN A 196 -30.17 -15.51 1.80
C ASN A 196 -29.28 -16.76 1.66
N TRP A 197 -27.97 -16.56 1.49
CA TRP A 197 -27.00 -17.64 1.29
C TRP A 197 -27.07 -18.80 2.30
N PRO A 198 -27.50 -18.64 3.58
CA PRO A 198 -27.66 -19.79 4.48
C PRO A 198 -28.62 -20.86 3.95
N LYS A 199 -29.54 -20.52 3.04
CA LYS A 199 -30.43 -21.48 2.38
C LYS A 199 -29.70 -22.56 1.58
N PHE A 200 -28.51 -22.26 1.07
CA PHE A 200 -27.67 -23.24 0.36
C PHE A 200 -27.21 -24.39 1.26
N ILE A 201 -27.26 -24.19 2.58
CA ILE A 201 -26.93 -25.18 3.60
C ILE A 201 -28.20 -25.69 4.33
N GLY A 202 -29.26 -24.89 4.38
CA GLY A 202 -30.45 -25.17 5.18
C GLY A 202 -31.59 -25.92 4.47
N ASP A 203 -31.55 -26.05 3.15
CA ASP A 203 -32.62 -26.73 2.39
C ASP A 203 -32.49 -28.26 2.51
N LEU A 204 -33.38 -28.86 3.31
CA LEU A 204 -33.44 -30.31 3.52
C LEU A 204 -34.41 -30.94 2.51
N ASP A 205 -34.02 -32.09 1.96
CA ASP A 205 -34.91 -32.93 1.19
C ASP A 205 -36.04 -33.53 2.05
N SER A 206 -36.93 -34.29 1.42
CA SER A 206 -38.02 -34.97 2.10
C SER A 206 -37.57 -36.04 3.13
N ASN A 207 -36.29 -36.42 3.12
CA ASN A 207 -35.68 -37.36 4.05
C ASN A 207 -34.89 -36.67 5.18
N GLY A 208 -34.86 -35.33 5.22
CA GLY A 208 -34.10 -34.55 6.19
C GLY A 208 -32.60 -34.46 5.88
N ILE A 209 -32.18 -34.80 4.66
CA ILE A 209 -30.80 -34.70 4.18
C ILE A 209 -30.65 -33.36 3.44
N ASN A 210 -29.61 -32.58 3.78
CA ASN A 210 -29.23 -31.44 2.95
C ASN A 210 -28.48 -31.94 1.70
N ASP A 211 -29.18 -32.05 0.60
CA ASP A 211 -28.67 -32.36 -0.74
C ASP A 211 -28.68 -31.14 -1.69
N GLY A 212 -28.89 -29.93 -1.16
CA GLY A 212 -28.80 -28.67 -1.91
C GLY A 212 -30.13 -27.96 -2.14
N LEU A 213 -30.05 -26.85 -2.88
CA LEU A 213 -31.18 -25.98 -3.19
C LEU A 213 -32.10 -26.64 -4.24
N LEU A 214 -33.41 -26.65 -4.00
CA LEU A 214 -34.41 -27.07 -4.98
C LEU A 214 -34.63 -26.01 -6.07
N ALA A 215 -34.63 -26.41 -7.34
CA ALA A 215 -34.99 -25.54 -8.46
C ALA A 215 -36.47 -25.12 -8.38
N ALA A 216 -36.74 -23.83 -8.62
CA ALA A 216 -38.09 -23.29 -8.48
C ALA A 216 -38.99 -23.64 -9.67
N SER A 217 -38.43 -23.72 -10.88
CA SER A 217 -39.16 -24.02 -12.12
C SER A 217 -38.95 -25.44 -12.64
N HIS A 218 -38.00 -26.19 -12.07
CA HIS A 218 -37.61 -27.52 -12.56
C HIS A 218 -37.79 -28.60 -11.48
N SER A 219 -39.00 -29.16 -11.44
CA SER A 219 -39.41 -30.12 -10.40
C SER A 219 -38.42 -31.27 -10.23
N GLY A 220 -37.95 -31.45 -9.00
CA GLY A 220 -37.07 -32.55 -8.59
C GLY A 220 -35.58 -32.32 -8.84
N TYR A 221 -35.17 -31.24 -9.49
CA TYR A 221 -33.75 -30.91 -9.65
C TYR A 221 -33.23 -30.17 -8.41
N ARG A 222 -32.10 -30.64 -7.88
CA ARG A 222 -31.43 -30.06 -6.72
C ARG A 222 -29.96 -29.82 -7.02
N TRP A 223 -29.42 -28.70 -6.53
CA TRP A 223 -28.03 -28.31 -6.73
C TRP A 223 -27.41 -27.84 -5.41
N LYS A 224 -26.31 -28.48 -5.01
CA LYS A 224 -25.64 -28.23 -3.73
C LYS A 224 -24.30 -27.51 -3.94
N PRO A 225 -24.25 -26.19 -3.75
CA PRO A 225 -22.98 -25.48 -3.85
C PRO A 225 -22.09 -25.75 -2.63
N HIS A 226 -20.78 -25.59 -2.84
CA HIS A 226 -19.75 -25.69 -1.80
C HIS A 226 -18.90 -24.42 -1.63
N LEU A 227 -19.01 -23.48 -2.58
CA LEU A 227 -18.23 -22.26 -2.60
C LEU A 227 -19.11 -21.07 -2.99
N LEU A 228 -19.06 -20.03 -2.17
CA LEU A 228 -19.66 -18.73 -2.41
C LEU A 228 -18.61 -17.80 -3.01
N MET A 229 -18.84 -17.36 -4.23
CA MET A 229 -18.12 -16.23 -4.80
C MET A 229 -18.97 -14.96 -4.66
N GLY A 230 -18.31 -13.83 -4.42
CA GLY A 230 -18.95 -12.54 -4.19
C GLY A 230 -18.92 -12.16 -2.72
N GLY A 231 -19.85 -11.30 -2.30
CA GLY A 231 -19.76 -10.60 -1.02
C GLY A 231 -19.67 -9.08 -1.17
N GLY A 232 -20.24 -8.54 -2.25
CA GLY A 232 -20.47 -7.11 -2.42
C GLY A 232 -21.86 -6.69 -1.96
N GLY A 233 -22.05 -5.40 -1.73
CA GLY A 233 -23.36 -4.79 -1.63
C GLY A 233 -24.04 -4.69 -3.00
N ALA A 234 -25.37 -4.50 -3.02
CA ALA A 234 -26.19 -4.46 -4.24
C ALA A 234 -25.72 -3.48 -5.33
N THR A 235 -24.97 -2.43 -4.95
CA THR A 235 -24.52 -1.35 -5.82
C THR A 235 -23.01 -1.37 -6.07
N HIS A 236 -22.29 -2.31 -5.45
CA HIS A 236 -20.83 -2.41 -5.49
C HIS A 236 -20.08 -1.12 -5.09
N LYS A 237 -20.73 -0.24 -4.31
CA LYS A 237 -20.16 1.05 -3.91
C LYS A 237 -19.18 0.94 -2.75
N ASP A 238 -19.49 0.06 -1.78
CA ASP A 238 -18.78 -0.06 -0.50
C ASP A 238 -18.43 -1.54 -0.24
N ASP A 239 -17.99 -2.24 -1.27
CA ASP A 239 -17.64 -3.65 -1.16
C ASP A 239 -16.40 -3.84 -0.27
N PRO A 240 -16.38 -4.84 0.62
CA PRO A 240 -15.23 -5.10 1.44
C PRO A 240 -14.07 -5.65 0.59
N HIS A 241 -12.85 -5.19 0.87
CA HIS A 241 -11.65 -5.69 0.19
C HIS A 241 -11.18 -6.93 0.93
N VAL A 242 -11.56 -8.10 0.43
CA VAL A 242 -11.37 -9.39 1.14
C VAL A 242 -10.55 -10.34 0.29
N ALA A 243 -9.47 -10.88 0.87
CA ALA A 243 -8.66 -11.94 0.27
C ALA A 243 -8.76 -13.24 1.08
N GLY A 244 -8.47 -14.35 0.39
CA GLY A 244 -8.44 -15.71 0.94
C GLY A 244 -9.80 -16.42 0.93
N LEU A 245 -9.80 -17.63 1.48
CA LEU A 245 -11.00 -18.45 1.68
C LEU A 245 -11.32 -18.63 3.16
N TRP A 246 -12.60 -18.70 3.48
CA TRP A 246 -13.09 -18.96 4.82
C TRP A 246 -14.46 -19.63 4.77
N ARG A 247 -14.97 -20.03 5.93
CA ARG A 247 -16.33 -20.54 6.10
C ARG A 247 -17.14 -19.52 6.88
N PRO A 248 -18.06 -18.78 6.24
CA PRO A 248 -18.88 -17.78 6.93
C PRO A 248 -19.59 -18.38 8.13
N GLN A 249 -19.57 -17.69 9.27
CA GLN A 249 -20.18 -18.20 10.51
C GLN A 249 -21.71 -18.24 10.43
N ASP A 250 -22.33 -17.12 10.03
CA ASP A 250 -23.77 -16.97 9.85
C ASP A 250 -24.08 -15.71 9.02
N ALA A 251 -25.36 -15.45 8.75
CA ALA A 251 -25.79 -14.31 7.92
C ALA A 251 -25.28 -12.94 8.42
N ASN A 252 -25.20 -12.75 9.74
CA ASN A 252 -24.77 -11.48 10.33
C ASN A 252 -23.24 -11.41 10.53
N ASN A 253 -22.57 -12.57 10.57
CA ASN A 253 -21.14 -12.72 10.78
C ASN A 253 -20.46 -13.32 9.54
N TYR A 254 -20.75 -12.76 8.37
CA TYR A 254 -20.25 -13.29 7.09
C TYR A 254 -18.72 -13.28 7.00
N LEU A 255 -18.06 -12.23 7.50
CA LEU A 255 -16.60 -12.05 7.51
C LEU A 255 -15.96 -12.62 8.80
N VAL A 256 -16.50 -13.72 9.32
CA VAL A 256 -15.94 -14.46 10.45
C VAL A 256 -15.84 -15.94 10.04
N ASP A 257 -14.65 -16.53 10.18
CA ASP A 257 -14.47 -17.96 9.89
C ASP A 257 -15.08 -18.83 11.00
N SER A 258 -15.77 -19.90 10.58
CA SER A 258 -16.28 -20.94 11.45
C SER A 258 -15.69 -22.30 11.04
N ALA A 259 -14.93 -22.93 11.94
CA ALA A 259 -14.33 -24.24 11.69
C ALA A 259 -15.37 -25.33 11.35
N SER A 260 -16.63 -25.16 11.77
CA SER A 260 -17.74 -26.07 11.49
C SER A 260 -18.63 -25.64 10.33
N GLY A 261 -18.30 -24.54 9.62
CA GLY A 261 -19.11 -24.07 8.50
C GLY A 261 -19.14 -25.07 7.35
N GLN A 262 -20.30 -25.20 6.71
CA GLN A 262 -20.60 -26.23 5.70
C GLN A 262 -20.49 -25.73 4.26
N ILE A 263 -20.22 -24.44 4.06
CA ILE A 263 -19.93 -23.83 2.77
C ILE A 263 -18.73 -22.89 2.94
N ALA A 264 -17.87 -22.80 1.93
CA ALA A 264 -16.79 -21.82 1.91
C ALA A 264 -17.23 -20.55 1.18
N ALA A 265 -16.51 -19.47 1.43
CA ALA A 265 -16.54 -18.23 0.67
C ALA A 265 -15.12 -17.91 0.18
N ILE A 266 -15.03 -17.23 -0.97
CA ILE A 266 -13.76 -16.77 -1.55
C ILE A 266 -13.80 -15.26 -1.79
N GLY A 267 -12.79 -14.58 -1.25
CA GLY A 267 -12.54 -13.17 -1.49
C GLY A 267 -11.80 -12.95 -2.80
N THR A 268 -12.06 -11.85 -3.49
CA THR A 268 -11.37 -11.50 -4.74
C THR A 268 -10.45 -10.29 -4.61
N TRP A 269 -10.26 -9.82 -3.37
CA TRP A 269 -9.59 -8.59 -2.97
C TRP A 269 -10.24 -7.36 -3.60
N GLU A 270 -9.98 -7.10 -4.88
CA GLU A 270 -10.56 -5.99 -5.63
C GLU A 270 -10.41 -6.17 -7.14
N GLN A 271 -11.26 -5.48 -7.91
CA GLN A 271 -11.24 -5.50 -9.38
C GLN A 271 -10.10 -4.68 -9.99
N GLU A 272 -9.50 -3.77 -9.22
CA GLU A 272 -8.42 -2.87 -9.66
C GLU A 272 -7.04 -3.51 -9.52
N PHE A 273 -6.24 -3.44 -10.59
CA PHE A 273 -4.90 -4.05 -10.60
C PHE A 273 -3.90 -3.32 -9.72
N PHE A 274 -4.15 -2.05 -9.40
CA PHE A 274 -3.31 -1.33 -8.45
C PHE A 274 -3.39 -1.95 -7.05
N GLU A 275 -4.60 -2.11 -6.52
CA GLU A 275 -4.83 -2.67 -5.18
C GLU A 275 -4.39 -4.13 -5.11
N THR A 276 -4.60 -4.89 -6.19
CA THR A 276 -4.06 -6.25 -6.32
C THR A 276 -2.53 -6.26 -6.22
N ASP A 277 -1.84 -5.34 -6.90
CA ASP A 277 -0.39 -5.25 -6.80
C ASP A 277 0.06 -4.86 -5.39
N ARG A 278 -0.64 -3.93 -4.72
CA ARG A 278 -0.29 -3.54 -3.35
C ARG A 278 -0.29 -4.75 -2.41
N LEU A 279 -1.33 -5.58 -2.47
CA LEU A 279 -1.41 -6.79 -1.64
C LEU A 279 -0.38 -7.86 -2.07
N LEU A 280 -0.13 -8.02 -3.38
CA LEU A 280 0.95 -8.91 -3.85
C LEU A 280 2.32 -8.48 -3.33
N ARG A 281 2.61 -7.17 -3.27
CA ARG A 281 3.85 -6.67 -2.67
C ARG A 281 3.93 -6.96 -1.19
N SER A 282 2.81 -6.85 -0.46
CA SER A 282 2.77 -7.21 0.96
C SER A 282 3.06 -8.69 1.23
N LEU A 283 2.69 -9.56 0.29
CA LEU A 283 3.11 -10.96 0.31
C LEU A 283 4.60 -11.09 -0.01
N GLU A 284 5.07 -10.44 -1.07
CA GLU A 284 6.47 -10.54 -1.49
C GLU A 284 7.48 -10.00 -0.46
N ASP A 285 7.12 -8.96 0.30
CA ASP A 285 7.97 -8.38 1.34
C ASP A 285 7.76 -8.99 2.73
N ASN A 286 6.90 -10.02 2.83
CA ASN A 286 6.49 -10.69 4.07
C ASN A 286 5.79 -9.79 5.10
N SER A 287 5.31 -8.59 4.72
CA SER A 287 4.48 -7.78 5.62
C SER A 287 3.12 -8.43 5.90
N LEU A 288 2.63 -9.26 4.98
CA LEU A 288 1.53 -10.19 5.22
C LEU A 288 2.06 -11.62 5.36
N PRO A 289 1.77 -12.34 6.46
CA PRO A 289 2.41 -13.62 6.76
C PRO A 289 1.94 -14.77 5.87
N HIS A 290 2.84 -15.68 5.52
CA HIS A 290 2.58 -16.80 4.60
C HIS A 290 1.94 -18.06 5.23
N ASN A 291 1.86 -18.15 6.57
CA ASN A 291 1.45 -19.28 7.43
C ASN A 291 0.48 -20.35 6.86
N ASN A 292 0.88 -21.11 5.82
CA ASN A 292 0.02 -22.02 5.05
C ASN A 292 -1.35 -21.42 4.68
N LYS A 293 -1.40 -20.13 4.35
CA LYS A 293 -2.62 -19.46 3.90
C LYS A 293 -2.65 -19.35 2.38
N LEU A 294 -3.83 -19.53 1.80
CA LEU A 294 -4.07 -19.29 0.38
C LEU A 294 -4.66 -17.90 0.21
N TRP A 295 -3.98 -17.06 -0.57
CA TRP A 295 -4.36 -15.67 -0.82
C TRP A 295 -5.03 -15.59 -2.18
N THR A 296 -6.22 -15.00 -2.23
CA THR A 296 -7.04 -14.98 -3.44
C THR A 296 -7.29 -13.56 -3.93
N PHE A 297 -7.29 -13.44 -5.25
CA PHE A 297 -7.49 -12.23 -6.03
C PHE A 297 -8.44 -12.58 -7.17
N GLY A 298 -9.11 -11.59 -7.75
CA GLY A 298 -9.87 -11.88 -8.95
C GLY A 298 -10.31 -10.66 -9.73
N ARG A 299 -10.70 -10.93 -10.97
CA ARG A 299 -11.32 -9.95 -11.84
C ARG A 299 -12.54 -10.52 -12.54
N VAL A 300 -13.64 -9.80 -12.46
CA VAL A 300 -14.90 -10.08 -13.13
C VAL A 300 -15.04 -9.10 -14.28
N MET A 301 -15.15 -9.62 -15.50
CA MET A 301 -15.44 -8.82 -16.69
C MET A 301 -16.91 -8.98 -17.08
N ASN A 302 -17.53 -7.95 -17.62
CA ASN A 302 -18.93 -8.05 -18.03
C ASN A 302 -19.01 -8.51 -19.49
N HIS A 303 -19.82 -9.53 -19.77
CA HIS A 303 -20.08 -10.02 -21.12
C HIS A 303 -20.62 -8.91 -22.03
N ARG A 304 -21.40 -7.97 -21.50
CA ARG A 304 -21.91 -6.80 -22.25
C ARG A 304 -20.80 -5.90 -22.79
N ASP A 305 -19.65 -5.86 -22.13
CA ASP A 305 -18.55 -4.99 -22.56
C ASP A 305 -17.88 -5.55 -23.82
N PHE A 306 -17.97 -6.86 -24.05
CA PHE A 306 -17.32 -7.53 -25.17
C PHE A 306 -17.93 -7.15 -26.53
N VAL A 307 -19.18 -6.69 -26.55
CA VAL A 307 -19.84 -6.21 -27.76
C VAL A 307 -19.62 -4.72 -28.03
N GLN A 308 -18.90 -4.01 -27.14
CA GLN A 308 -18.50 -2.62 -27.37
C GLN A 308 -17.39 -2.54 -28.43
N SER A 309 -17.46 -1.49 -29.25
CA SER A 309 -16.43 -1.25 -30.27
C SER A 309 -15.07 -1.03 -29.60
N GLY A 310 -14.07 -1.83 -29.99
CA GLY A 310 -12.69 -1.72 -29.50
C GLY A 310 -12.39 -2.48 -28.22
N TYR A 311 -13.38 -2.84 -27.39
CA TYR A 311 -13.11 -3.46 -26.08
C TYR A 311 -12.29 -4.76 -26.18
N LEU A 312 -12.68 -5.66 -27.08
CA LEU A 312 -11.97 -6.92 -27.32
C LEU A 312 -10.62 -6.76 -28.07
N THR A 313 -10.33 -5.59 -28.63
CA THR A 313 -9.08 -5.34 -29.36
C THR A 313 -8.12 -4.43 -28.60
N THR A 314 -8.57 -3.74 -27.55
CA THR A 314 -7.75 -2.85 -26.72
C THR A 314 -7.83 -3.23 -25.24
N THR A 315 -8.99 -3.05 -24.61
CA THR A 315 -9.15 -3.15 -23.15
C THR A 315 -8.97 -4.57 -22.63
N ALA A 316 -9.69 -5.55 -23.19
CA ALA A 316 -9.58 -6.94 -22.74
C ALA A 316 -8.16 -7.50 -22.95
N PRO A 317 -7.51 -7.34 -24.13
CA PRO A 317 -6.11 -7.72 -24.30
C PRO A 317 -5.18 -7.13 -23.23
N ALA A 318 -5.29 -5.83 -22.92
CA ALA A 318 -4.43 -5.19 -21.92
C ALA A 318 -4.61 -5.79 -20.51
N ILE A 319 -5.85 -6.10 -20.13
CA ILE A 319 -6.17 -6.76 -18.86
C ILE A 319 -5.55 -8.17 -18.83
N LEU A 320 -5.78 -8.96 -19.88
CA LEU A 320 -5.26 -10.33 -19.97
C LEU A 320 -3.73 -10.37 -20.03
N ASP A 321 -3.10 -9.44 -20.73
CA ASP A 321 -1.64 -9.31 -20.82
C ASP A 321 -1.04 -8.99 -19.44
N THR A 322 -1.69 -8.13 -18.65
CA THR A 322 -1.23 -7.82 -17.28
C THR A 322 -1.25 -9.07 -16.40
N ILE A 323 -2.36 -9.81 -16.39
CA ILE A 323 -2.52 -11.06 -15.62
C ILE A 323 -1.50 -12.11 -16.09
N GLN A 324 -1.34 -12.26 -17.40
CA GLN A 324 -0.36 -13.17 -17.99
C GLN A 324 1.05 -12.85 -17.50
N LYS A 325 1.45 -11.58 -17.58
CA LYS A 325 2.79 -11.18 -17.15
C LYS A 325 3.01 -11.43 -15.66
N TRP A 326 2.02 -11.18 -14.79
CA TRP A 326 2.13 -11.49 -13.36
C TRP A 326 2.33 -12.99 -13.10
N ARG A 327 1.60 -13.84 -13.83
CA ARG A 327 1.78 -15.29 -13.78
C ARG A 327 3.17 -15.70 -14.29
N ASP A 328 3.58 -15.19 -15.44
CA ASP A 328 4.84 -15.55 -16.08
C ASP A 328 6.06 -15.06 -15.28
N ALA A 329 5.90 -13.96 -14.52
CA ALA A 329 6.85 -13.48 -13.53
C ALA A 329 6.83 -14.28 -12.21
N GLY A 330 5.94 -15.28 -12.08
CA GLY A 330 5.82 -16.14 -10.89
C GLY A 330 5.24 -15.42 -9.67
N ARG A 331 4.55 -14.28 -9.83
CA ARG A 331 3.94 -13.53 -8.72
C ARG A 331 2.62 -14.11 -8.23
N LEU A 332 1.92 -14.83 -9.11
CA LEU A 332 0.67 -15.52 -8.81
C LEU A 332 0.45 -16.72 -9.73
N GLN A 333 -0.54 -17.54 -9.41
CA GLN A 333 -1.07 -18.55 -10.31
C GLN A 333 -2.51 -18.20 -10.70
N VAL A 334 -2.85 -18.36 -11.98
CA VAL A 334 -4.21 -18.14 -12.48
C VAL A 334 -4.96 -19.46 -12.44
N LYS A 335 -6.11 -19.50 -11.78
CA LYS A 335 -6.90 -20.71 -11.52
C LYS A 335 -8.40 -20.39 -11.52
N THR A 336 -9.22 -21.39 -11.79
CA THR A 336 -10.68 -21.26 -11.60
C THR A 336 -11.03 -21.29 -10.11
N PHE A 337 -12.21 -20.83 -9.72
CA PHE A 337 -12.67 -20.86 -8.33
C PHE A 337 -12.72 -22.30 -7.77
N GLU A 338 -13.17 -23.25 -8.59
CA GLU A 338 -13.23 -24.69 -8.23
C GLU A 338 -11.83 -25.27 -7.96
N ASP A 339 -10.86 -24.95 -8.81
CA ASP A 339 -9.46 -25.38 -8.61
C ASP A 339 -8.87 -24.78 -7.33
N ILE A 340 -9.15 -23.49 -7.07
CA ILE A 340 -8.68 -22.79 -5.87
C ILE A 340 -9.26 -23.44 -4.61
N TYR A 341 -10.56 -23.74 -4.61
CA TYR A 341 -11.21 -24.42 -3.48
C TYR A 341 -10.65 -25.83 -3.27
N THR A 342 -10.42 -26.57 -4.36
CA THR A 342 -9.82 -27.91 -4.29
C THR A 342 -8.43 -27.86 -3.66
N GLU A 343 -7.61 -26.89 -4.08
CA GLU A 343 -6.28 -26.68 -3.53
C GLU A 343 -6.31 -26.24 -2.06
N TRP A 344 -7.22 -25.33 -1.71
CA TRP A 344 -7.40 -24.87 -0.33
C TRP A 344 -7.72 -26.02 0.64
N ASN A 345 -8.50 -27.01 0.20
CA ASN A 345 -8.81 -28.20 1.01
C ASN A 345 -7.64 -29.18 1.12
N ALA A 346 -6.68 -29.15 0.19
CA ALA A 346 -5.53 -30.03 0.16
C ALA A 346 -4.37 -29.52 1.05
N SER A 347 -3.41 -30.39 1.35
CA SER A 347 -2.14 -29.97 1.96
C SER A 347 -1.38 -29.05 0.99
N PRO A 348 -0.74 -27.95 1.44
CA PRO A 348 -0.48 -27.57 2.83
C PRO A 348 -1.56 -26.72 3.53
N TYR A 349 -2.58 -26.27 2.82
CA TYR A 349 -3.58 -25.31 3.33
C TYR A 349 -4.63 -25.97 4.23
N SER A 350 -5.05 -27.20 3.92
CA SER A 350 -5.92 -28.05 4.74
C SER A 350 -7.16 -27.33 5.30
N ALA A 351 -7.83 -26.56 4.45
CA ALA A 351 -9.00 -25.74 4.77
C ALA A 351 -8.80 -24.73 5.92
N GLN A 352 -7.56 -24.26 6.12
CA GLN A 352 -7.26 -23.18 7.06
C GLN A 352 -7.71 -21.84 6.50
N SER A 353 -8.39 -21.03 7.31
CA SER A 353 -8.88 -19.73 6.87
C SER A 353 -7.74 -18.80 6.44
N GLY A 354 -7.85 -18.33 5.21
CA GLY A 354 -7.04 -17.27 4.63
C GLY A 354 -7.68 -15.89 4.75
N LEU A 355 -8.82 -15.76 5.44
CA LEU A 355 -9.59 -14.51 5.50
C LEU A 355 -8.71 -13.34 5.93
N TYR A 356 -8.62 -12.35 5.05
CA TYR A 356 -8.01 -11.06 5.31
C TYR A 356 -8.90 -9.97 4.75
N LEU A 357 -9.36 -9.11 5.65
CA LEU A 357 -10.07 -7.89 5.31
C LEU A 357 -9.07 -6.74 5.31
N ARG A 358 -9.11 -5.88 4.29
CA ARG A 358 -8.31 -4.65 4.30
C ARG A 358 -8.64 -3.86 5.57
N PRO A 359 -7.63 -3.44 6.35
CA PRO A 359 -7.85 -2.54 7.46
C PRO A 359 -8.59 -1.28 7.02
N GLU A 360 -9.54 -0.82 7.82
CA GLU A 360 -10.21 0.47 7.61
C GLU A 360 -9.32 1.64 8.03
N ASP A 361 -8.33 1.37 8.89
CA ASP A 361 -7.44 2.35 9.49
C ASP A 361 -6.16 2.56 8.69
N ASN A 362 -5.85 3.82 8.41
CA ASN A 362 -4.71 4.25 7.61
C ASN A 362 -3.88 5.23 8.42
N ILE A 363 -2.59 4.95 8.54
CA ILE A 363 -1.63 5.79 9.25
C ILE A 363 -0.65 6.36 8.25
N SER A 364 -0.43 7.67 8.33
CA SER A 364 0.59 8.35 7.53
C SER A 364 1.43 9.27 8.39
N PHE A 365 2.73 9.32 8.12
CA PHE A 365 3.69 10.17 8.83
C PHE A 365 4.07 11.36 7.95
N SER A 366 4.03 12.56 8.51
CA SER A 366 4.44 13.79 7.84
C SER A 366 5.48 14.54 8.68
N LEU A 367 6.67 14.67 8.11
CA LEU A 367 7.77 15.45 8.65
C LEU A 367 7.79 16.81 7.94
N ASN A 368 7.30 17.83 8.62
CA ASN A 368 7.36 19.21 8.15
C ASN A 368 8.74 19.78 8.45
N TRP A 369 9.67 19.53 7.53
CA TRP A 369 11.06 19.94 7.64
C TRP A 369 11.25 21.33 7.05
N GLN A 370 10.77 22.32 7.80
CA GLN A 370 10.46 23.62 7.23
C GLN A 370 10.92 24.83 8.03
N ASP A 371 11.66 24.71 9.15
CA ASP A 371 12.01 25.84 10.04
C ASP A 371 13.48 25.91 10.56
N PHE A 372 13.92 27.09 11.04
CA PHE A 372 15.26 27.65 10.70
C PHE A 372 16.35 27.83 11.76
N CYS A 373 16.12 27.82 13.07
CA CYS A 373 17.16 28.35 13.98
C CYS A 373 18.38 27.44 14.16
N TYR A 374 18.21 26.12 14.01
CA TYR A 374 19.27 25.17 14.36
C TYR A 374 19.49 24.18 13.21
N THR A 375 20.03 24.66 12.07
CA THR A 375 20.13 23.87 10.83
C THR A 375 20.93 22.58 10.99
N ALA A 376 22.02 22.60 11.75
CA ALA A 376 22.81 21.40 12.03
C ALA A 376 22.02 20.37 12.85
N GLN A 377 21.34 20.81 13.91
CA GLN A 377 20.46 19.96 14.71
C GLN A 377 19.29 19.42 13.90
N SER A 378 18.66 20.25 13.07
CA SER A 378 17.59 19.86 12.14
C SER A 378 18.07 18.77 11.17
N CYS A 379 19.29 18.87 10.62
CA CYS A 379 19.87 17.81 9.78
C CYS A 379 20.13 16.52 10.57
N THR A 380 20.65 16.63 11.81
CA THR A 380 20.87 15.48 12.71
C THR A 380 19.56 14.74 13.03
N GLU A 381 18.50 15.47 13.39
CA GLU A 381 17.22 14.86 13.71
C GLU A 381 16.61 14.19 12.48
N LEU A 382 16.66 14.84 11.31
CA LEU A 382 16.13 14.25 10.08
C LEU A 382 16.84 12.95 9.72
N ARG A 383 18.18 12.91 9.89
CA ARG A 383 18.97 11.69 9.66
C ARG A 383 18.55 10.57 10.60
N THR A 384 18.35 10.90 11.89
CA THR A 384 17.92 9.94 12.91
C THR A 384 16.53 9.37 12.61
N LEU A 385 15.57 10.24 12.29
CA LEU A 385 14.21 9.81 11.96
C LEU A 385 14.18 8.99 10.65
N LEU A 386 14.94 9.42 9.64
CA LEU A 386 15.06 8.69 8.37
C LEU A 386 15.58 7.27 8.59
N ASN A 387 16.66 7.12 9.35
CA ASN A 387 17.22 5.81 9.69
C ASN A 387 16.16 4.90 10.33
N HIS A 388 15.37 5.43 11.27
CA HIS A 388 14.31 4.69 11.95
C HIS A 388 13.19 4.23 11.02
N HIS A 389 12.74 5.13 10.13
CA HIS A 389 11.72 4.82 9.12
C HIS A 389 12.20 3.76 8.11
N GLU A 390 13.44 3.87 7.64
CA GLU A 390 14.02 2.89 6.71
C GLU A 390 14.19 1.52 7.37
N ALA A 391 14.72 1.47 8.60
CA ALA A 391 14.94 0.25 9.35
C ALA A 391 13.64 -0.51 9.60
N LEU A 392 12.59 0.22 9.99
CA LEU A 392 11.27 -0.35 10.27
C LEU A 392 10.38 -0.43 9.05
N GLN A 393 10.83 0.02 7.88
CA GLN A 393 10.09 -0.03 6.63
C GLN A 393 8.79 0.79 6.66
N VAL A 394 8.73 1.88 7.42
CA VAL A 394 7.55 2.73 7.60
C VAL A 394 7.63 3.91 6.62
N PRO A 395 6.68 4.06 5.68
CA PRO A 395 6.69 5.19 4.75
C PRO A 395 6.48 6.53 5.48
N VAL A 396 7.11 7.59 4.97
CA VAL A 396 7.05 8.94 5.53
C VAL A 396 7.09 10.01 4.45
N ASP A 397 6.22 11.01 4.58
CA ASP A 397 6.26 12.21 3.75
C ASP A 397 7.20 13.24 4.39
N VAL A 398 8.19 13.73 3.64
CA VAL A 398 9.09 14.80 4.09
C VAL A 398 8.79 16.06 3.28
N PHE A 399 8.21 17.05 3.96
CA PHE A 399 7.85 18.32 3.38
C PHE A 399 9.03 19.30 3.47
N LEU A 400 9.57 19.68 2.32
CA LEU A 400 10.62 20.69 2.20
C LEU A 400 10.04 22.01 1.71
N THR A 401 10.63 23.10 2.17
CA THR A 401 10.42 24.45 1.64
C THR A 401 11.54 24.83 0.65
N THR A 402 11.36 25.94 -0.07
CA THR A 402 12.33 26.46 -1.05
C THR A 402 13.76 26.53 -0.48
N TRP A 403 13.94 27.21 0.65
CA TRP A 403 15.24 27.41 1.28
C TRP A 403 15.74 26.18 2.05
N GLN A 404 14.86 25.27 2.49
CA GLN A 404 15.33 24.06 3.18
C GLN A 404 16.02 23.16 2.16
N THR A 405 15.51 23.15 0.93
CA THR A 405 16.18 22.50 -0.20
C THR A 405 17.57 23.09 -0.41
N ASP A 406 17.70 24.43 -0.37
CA ASP A 406 19.01 25.11 -0.51
C ASP A 406 19.97 24.81 0.66
N ILE A 407 19.47 24.80 1.89
CA ILE A 407 20.27 24.52 3.09
C ILE A 407 20.75 23.08 3.11
N LEU A 408 19.87 22.12 2.83
CA LEU A 408 20.25 20.71 2.75
C LEU A 408 21.27 20.49 1.65
N GLU A 409 21.09 21.09 0.47
CA GLU A 409 22.08 20.99 -0.61
C GLU A 409 23.45 21.57 -0.21
N ALA A 410 23.47 22.67 0.55
CA ALA A 410 24.70 23.34 0.94
C ALA A 410 25.40 22.72 2.16
N GLN A 411 24.65 22.29 3.18
CA GLN A 411 25.17 21.87 4.49
C GLN A 411 25.14 20.36 4.71
N ALA A 412 24.22 19.65 4.05
CA ALA A 412 24.04 18.21 4.20
C ALA A 412 23.66 17.54 2.86
N PRO A 413 24.48 17.71 1.79
CA PRO A 413 24.17 17.18 0.46
C PRO A 413 23.99 15.66 0.45
N GLU A 414 24.65 14.95 1.37
CA GLU A 414 24.46 13.52 1.58
C GLU A 414 23.03 13.21 2.05
N LEU A 415 22.50 13.98 3.00
CA LEU A 415 21.14 13.81 3.52
C LEU A 415 20.10 14.14 2.45
N LEU A 416 20.31 15.21 1.66
CA LEU A 416 19.47 15.50 0.51
C LEU A 416 19.46 14.33 -0.49
N GLY A 417 20.64 13.81 -0.84
CA GLY A 417 20.76 12.63 -1.69
C GLY A 417 20.01 11.41 -1.15
N ARG A 418 20.10 11.17 0.18
CA ARG A 418 19.37 10.08 0.86
C ARG A 418 17.85 10.26 0.77
N LEU A 419 17.32 11.44 1.10
CA LEU A 419 15.87 11.74 1.01
C LEU A 419 15.31 11.45 -0.38
N LEU A 420 16.06 11.80 -1.42
CA LEU A 420 15.64 11.60 -2.81
C LEU A 420 15.79 10.12 -3.23
N SER A 421 16.72 9.37 -2.62
CA SER A 421 17.06 7.99 -3.00
C SER A 421 16.32 6.93 -2.20
N SER A 422 15.71 7.27 -1.07
CA SER A 422 15.00 6.32 -0.22
C SER A 422 13.67 5.91 -0.86
N ARG A 423 13.32 4.62 -0.76
CA ARG A 423 12.01 4.12 -1.19
C ARG A 423 10.90 4.36 -0.16
N TRP A 424 11.27 4.72 1.06
CA TRP A 424 10.36 4.98 2.18
C TRP A 424 10.08 6.46 2.38
N VAL A 425 10.89 7.32 1.77
CA VAL A 425 10.70 8.76 1.81
C VAL A 425 9.97 9.21 0.57
N ASN A 426 8.85 9.86 0.79
CA ASN A 426 8.15 10.57 -0.24
C ASN A 426 8.39 12.08 -0.06
N THR A 427 9.16 12.68 -0.96
CA THR A 427 9.47 14.10 -0.88
C THR A 427 8.26 14.93 -1.31
N ALA A 428 7.78 15.76 -0.40
CA ALA A 428 6.68 16.69 -0.59
C ALA A 428 7.17 18.15 -0.50
N TYR A 429 6.36 19.09 -0.96
CA TYR A 429 6.68 20.51 -0.89
C TYR A 429 5.74 21.24 0.06
N HIS A 430 6.27 22.17 0.84
CA HIS A 430 5.45 23.05 1.66
C HIS A 430 5.70 24.50 1.28
N ILE A 431 4.63 25.26 1.13
CA ILE A 431 4.73 26.69 0.87
C ILE A 431 4.79 27.41 2.20
N ARG A 432 5.96 27.94 2.52
CA ARG A 432 6.12 28.97 3.54
C ARG A 432 6.85 30.11 2.89
N ALA A 433 6.18 31.22 2.65
CA ALA A 433 6.79 32.33 1.97
C ALA A 433 7.25 33.38 3.00
N PRO A 434 8.42 34.02 2.81
CA PRO A 434 8.91 35.03 3.72
C PRO A 434 8.28 36.38 3.36
N LYS A 435 8.60 37.46 4.08
CA LYS A 435 8.32 38.81 3.56
C LYS A 435 9.05 39.02 2.22
N PRO A 436 8.45 39.72 1.24
CA PRO A 436 7.13 40.37 1.29
C PRO A 436 5.94 39.44 1.03
N TYR A 437 6.15 38.17 0.64
CA TYR A 437 5.10 37.24 0.23
C TYR A 437 4.15 36.81 1.35
N ALA A 438 4.58 36.87 2.62
CA ALA A 438 3.75 36.66 3.80
C ALA A 438 3.94 37.75 4.87
N TYR A 439 2.85 38.13 5.56
CA TYR A 439 2.83 39.20 6.58
C TYR A 439 2.30 38.77 7.96
N ASP A 440 1.88 37.52 8.13
CA ASP A 440 1.34 36.96 9.37
C ASP A 440 2.17 35.79 9.92
N SER A 441 1.90 35.41 11.17
CA SER A 441 2.66 34.39 11.90
C SER A 441 2.55 33.00 11.30
N THR A 442 1.62 32.74 10.38
CA THR A 442 1.45 31.44 9.71
C THR A 442 2.36 31.28 8.49
N GLN A 443 3.00 32.36 8.01
CA GLN A 443 3.89 32.39 6.83
C GLN A 443 3.25 31.81 5.55
N THR A 444 1.94 31.70 5.58
CA THR A 444 1.05 31.41 4.46
C THR A 444 1.23 32.54 3.43
N VAL A 445 1.16 32.27 2.12
CA VAL A 445 1.19 33.33 1.09
C VAL A 445 -0.08 34.17 1.26
N VAL A 446 -0.02 35.14 2.15
CA VAL A 446 -1.18 35.81 2.74
C VAL A 446 -1.21 37.26 2.27
N TRP A 447 -2.10 37.44 1.29
CA TRP A 447 -3.03 38.56 1.22
C TRP A 447 -2.50 39.95 0.87
N ARG A 448 -1.62 40.05 -0.14
CA ARG A 448 -1.48 41.29 -0.92
C ARG A 448 -1.25 41.00 -2.41
N SER A 449 -2.34 40.93 -3.18
CA SER A 449 -2.37 41.17 -4.65
C SER A 449 -1.25 40.53 -5.49
N TYR A 450 -0.91 39.26 -5.22
CA TYR A 450 0.07 38.54 -6.04
C TYR A 450 -0.56 37.94 -7.29
N THR A 451 0.20 37.98 -8.37
CA THR A 451 -0.16 37.49 -9.70
C THR A 451 0.41 36.08 -9.93
N SER A 452 -0.06 35.37 -10.96
CA SER A 452 0.55 34.09 -11.36
C SER A 452 2.06 34.22 -11.67
N SER A 453 2.52 35.40 -12.11
CA SER A 453 3.95 35.68 -12.30
C SER A 453 4.73 35.75 -11.00
N ASP A 454 4.14 36.26 -9.91
CA ASP A 454 4.81 36.31 -8.61
C ASP A 454 5.01 34.90 -8.04
N VAL A 455 3.97 34.05 -8.15
CA VAL A 455 4.05 32.64 -7.78
C VAL A 455 5.13 31.93 -8.59
N THR A 456 5.14 32.13 -9.91
CA THR A 456 6.15 31.53 -10.79
C THR A 456 7.56 31.99 -10.42
N SER A 457 7.76 33.28 -10.14
CA SER A 457 9.06 33.83 -9.76
C SER A 457 9.57 33.22 -8.45
N TYR A 458 8.70 33.15 -7.44
CA TYR A 458 8.99 32.55 -6.14
C TYR A 458 9.32 31.04 -6.25
N GLU A 459 8.49 30.28 -6.97
CA GLU A 459 8.63 28.83 -7.07
C GLU A 459 9.71 28.36 -8.04
N SER A 460 10.32 29.27 -8.81
CA SER A 460 11.40 28.96 -9.75
C SER A 460 12.77 29.52 -9.35
N SER A 461 12.83 30.38 -8.33
CA SER A 461 14.05 31.11 -7.98
C SER A 461 14.51 30.84 -6.55
N GLN A 462 15.83 30.86 -6.35
CA GLN A 462 16.42 30.91 -5.01
C GLN A 462 15.96 32.19 -4.30
N LEU A 463 15.85 32.16 -2.97
CA LEU A 463 15.54 33.37 -2.20
C LEU A 463 16.78 34.04 -1.63
N ASN A 464 16.75 35.37 -1.58
CA ASN A 464 17.62 36.14 -0.70
C ASN A 464 17.15 35.95 0.75
N MET A 465 17.97 35.30 1.56
CA MET A 465 17.60 34.94 2.94
C MET A 465 17.49 36.13 3.91
N VAL A 466 17.78 37.37 3.51
CA VAL A 466 17.61 38.57 4.36
C VAL A 466 16.39 39.39 3.94
N THR A 467 16.06 39.38 2.65
CA THR A 467 14.96 40.19 2.10
C THR A 467 13.74 39.36 1.74
N GLY A 468 13.89 38.04 1.63
CA GLY A 468 12.91 37.08 1.15
C GLY A 468 12.55 37.22 -0.34
N GLN A 469 13.24 38.10 -1.07
CA GLN A 469 13.01 38.34 -2.50
C GLN A 469 13.63 37.23 -3.36
N PRO A 470 13.06 36.92 -4.53
CA PRO A 470 13.63 35.94 -5.45
C PRO A 470 14.89 36.49 -6.14
N ASN A 471 15.95 35.69 -6.13
CA ASN A 471 17.16 35.90 -6.93
C ASN A 471 16.90 35.35 -8.35
N THR A 472 16.17 36.11 -9.17
CA THR A 472 15.79 35.69 -10.53
C THR A 472 17.01 35.25 -11.35
N GLY A 473 16.93 34.07 -11.96
CA GLY A 473 18.03 33.48 -12.75
C GLY A 473 18.86 32.44 -11.99
N VAL A 474 18.67 32.30 -10.68
CA VAL A 474 19.22 31.21 -9.86
C VAL A 474 18.09 30.26 -9.48
N SER A 475 18.21 28.97 -9.79
CA SER A 475 17.15 27.99 -9.51
C SER A 475 16.87 27.86 -8.01
N GLY A 476 15.59 27.82 -7.64
CA GLY A 476 15.11 27.54 -6.29
C GLY A 476 13.65 27.08 -6.29
N GLY A 477 13.04 27.04 -5.11
CA GLY A 477 11.62 26.70 -4.96
C GLY A 477 11.25 25.29 -5.39
N PHE A 478 9.97 25.11 -5.67
CA PHE A 478 9.44 23.86 -6.19
C PHE A 478 10.14 23.37 -7.47
N ALA A 479 10.57 24.29 -8.34
CA ALA A 479 11.24 23.94 -9.59
C ALA A 479 12.60 23.28 -9.33
N LYS A 480 13.38 23.80 -8.38
CA LYS A 480 14.67 23.19 -7.98
C LYS A 480 14.46 21.81 -7.40
N LEU A 481 13.50 21.66 -6.47
CA LEU A 481 13.19 20.36 -5.87
C LEU A 481 12.76 19.34 -6.92
N THR A 482 11.94 19.75 -7.89
CA THR A 482 11.53 18.93 -9.04
C THR A 482 12.75 18.47 -9.87
N SER A 483 13.68 19.40 -10.15
CA SER A 483 14.91 19.08 -10.89
C SER A 483 15.79 18.09 -10.13
N LEU A 484 15.98 18.29 -8.83
CA LEU A 484 16.80 17.41 -7.99
C LEU A 484 16.19 16.02 -7.83
N TYR A 485 14.89 15.95 -7.59
CA TYR A 485 14.18 14.69 -7.43
C TYR A 485 14.08 13.90 -8.75
N GLY A 486 14.18 14.58 -9.90
CA GLY A 486 14.07 14.01 -11.24
C GLY A 486 12.63 13.71 -11.65
N SER A 487 11.66 14.12 -10.84
CA SER A 487 10.22 14.05 -11.12
C SER A 487 9.49 15.11 -10.29
N THR A 488 8.25 15.44 -10.67
CA THR A 488 7.43 16.39 -9.89
C THR A 488 7.02 15.77 -8.55
N PRO A 489 7.29 16.42 -7.39
CA PRO A 489 6.62 16.08 -6.13
C PRO A 489 5.10 16.13 -6.30
N ARG A 490 4.39 15.05 -5.97
CA ARG A 490 2.95 14.93 -6.31
C ARG A 490 2.01 15.59 -5.30
N PHE A 491 2.54 16.11 -4.20
CA PHE A 491 1.81 16.67 -3.07
C PHE A 491 2.46 17.97 -2.60
N VAL A 492 1.60 18.94 -2.28
CA VAL A 492 2.02 20.24 -1.74
C VAL A 492 1.14 20.65 -0.55
N GLY A 493 1.72 21.31 0.44
CA GLY A 493 0.99 22.03 1.49
C GLY A 493 0.90 23.52 1.14
N PRO A 494 -0.13 23.98 0.42
CA PRO A 494 -0.25 25.39 0.01
C PRO A 494 -0.82 26.31 1.10
N ASN A 495 -1.22 25.72 2.23
CA ASN A 495 -1.41 26.38 3.52
C ASN A 495 -2.61 27.38 3.61
N SER A 496 -3.43 27.56 2.56
CA SER A 496 -4.79 28.12 2.69
C SER A 496 -5.77 27.66 1.59
N SER A 497 -7.05 27.54 1.94
CA SER A 497 -8.16 27.20 1.01
C SER A 497 -8.90 28.44 0.46
N ASP A 498 -8.32 29.62 0.62
CA ASP A 498 -8.93 30.89 0.25
C ASP A 498 -9.03 31.10 -1.27
N ALA A 499 -9.81 32.11 -1.66
CA ALA A 499 -10.07 32.41 -3.07
C ALA A 499 -8.81 32.80 -3.85
N ASN A 500 -7.82 33.43 -3.20
CA ASN A 500 -6.60 33.86 -3.88
C ASN A 500 -5.68 32.66 -4.16
N SER A 501 -5.53 31.75 -3.19
CA SER A 501 -4.82 30.48 -3.35
C SER A 501 -5.43 29.62 -4.46
N LYS A 502 -6.76 29.52 -4.53
CA LYS A 502 -7.47 28.82 -5.61
C LYS A 502 -7.23 29.44 -7.00
N ASN A 503 -7.09 30.77 -7.07
CA ASN A 503 -6.93 31.50 -8.33
C ASN A 503 -5.48 31.59 -8.84
N THR A 504 -4.49 31.54 -7.95
CA THR A 504 -3.09 31.85 -8.32
C THR A 504 -2.10 30.74 -7.98
N VAL A 505 -2.28 30.06 -6.84
CA VAL A 505 -1.35 29.04 -6.33
C VAL A 505 -1.71 27.66 -6.87
N TYR A 506 -2.97 27.24 -6.75
CA TYR A 506 -3.41 25.91 -7.20
C TYR A 506 -3.16 25.69 -8.69
N PRO A 507 -3.40 26.66 -9.60
CA PRO A 507 -3.11 26.48 -11.01
C PRO A 507 -1.62 26.24 -11.30
N TYR A 508 -0.71 26.89 -10.57
CA TYR A 508 0.74 26.65 -10.75
C TYR A 508 1.10 25.19 -10.45
N PHE A 509 0.70 24.68 -9.28
CA PHE A 509 1.03 23.31 -8.87
C PHE A 509 0.30 22.25 -9.71
N TYR A 510 -0.98 22.46 -10.00
CA TYR A 510 -1.76 21.55 -10.86
C TYR A 510 -1.09 21.38 -12.24
N ASN A 511 -0.73 22.51 -12.87
CA ASN A 511 -0.05 22.53 -14.16
C ASN A 511 1.39 21.99 -14.10
N SER A 512 2.02 22.05 -12.92
CA SER A 512 3.36 21.48 -12.70
C SER A 512 3.35 19.96 -12.47
N GLY A 513 2.17 19.34 -12.32
CA GLY A 513 2.00 17.89 -12.14
C GLY A 513 1.63 17.43 -10.74
N VAL A 514 1.37 18.36 -9.81
CA VAL A 514 0.83 18.03 -8.47
C VAL A 514 -0.58 17.47 -8.60
N ARG A 515 -0.93 16.48 -7.77
CA ARG A 515 -2.25 15.83 -7.75
C ARG A 515 -2.91 15.80 -6.38
N MET A 516 -2.18 16.12 -5.32
CA MET A 516 -2.74 16.21 -3.97
C MET A 516 -2.28 17.49 -3.26
N ILE A 517 -3.15 18.04 -2.42
CA ILE A 517 -2.84 19.14 -1.52
C ILE A 517 -3.17 18.78 -0.08
N VAL A 518 -2.46 19.39 0.86
CA VAL A 518 -2.80 19.31 2.29
C VAL A 518 -3.60 20.56 2.67
N GLN A 519 -4.75 20.36 3.30
CA GLN A 519 -5.57 21.43 3.88
C GLN A 519 -5.77 21.15 5.37
N HIS A 520 -5.68 22.18 6.19
CA HIS A 520 -5.97 22.09 7.63
C HIS A 520 -7.38 22.63 7.88
N ASP A 521 -8.34 21.74 8.05
CA ASP A 521 -9.67 22.02 8.56
C ASP A 521 -9.67 21.71 10.06
N SER A 522 -9.93 22.71 10.91
CA SER A 522 -9.89 22.53 12.36
C SER A 522 -11.17 21.92 12.96
N ASN A 523 -12.22 21.66 12.17
CA ASN A 523 -13.55 21.39 12.70
C ASN A 523 -14.25 20.16 12.09
N SER A 524 -13.71 19.54 11.02
CA SER A 524 -14.27 18.32 10.41
C SER A 524 -13.22 17.39 9.83
N ALA A 525 -13.58 16.10 9.75
CA ALA A 525 -12.79 15.10 9.05
C ALA A 525 -12.71 15.40 7.55
N VAL A 526 -11.50 15.31 6.98
CA VAL A 526 -11.32 15.29 5.53
C VAL A 526 -11.43 13.84 5.05
N ASN A 527 -12.58 13.49 4.49
CA ASN A 527 -12.82 12.13 4.03
C ASN A 527 -12.03 11.77 2.77
N PHE A 528 -11.79 10.47 2.59
CA PHE A 528 -11.20 9.91 1.39
C PHE A 528 -11.96 10.33 0.12
N GLY A 529 -11.22 10.71 -0.92
CA GLY A 529 -11.79 11.23 -2.17
C GLY A 529 -12.19 12.70 -2.15
N ALA A 530 -11.93 13.45 -1.07
CA ALA A 530 -12.13 14.90 -1.05
C ALA A 530 -11.29 15.59 -2.13
N THR A 531 -11.87 16.60 -2.79
CA THR A 531 -11.19 17.35 -3.86
C THR A 531 -11.35 18.86 -3.70
N ALA A 532 -10.43 19.61 -4.30
CA ALA A 532 -10.49 21.06 -4.42
C ALA A 532 -10.41 21.47 -5.89
N SER A 533 -11.33 22.34 -6.31
CA SER A 533 -11.36 22.87 -7.68
C SER A 533 -10.19 23.80 -7.96
N VAL A 534 -9.68 23.74 -9.18
CA VAL A 534 -8.62 24.62 -9.68
C VAL A 534 -9.22 25.66 -10.64
N THR A 535 -8.93 26.94 -10.42
CA THR A 535 -9.37 28.00 -11.34
C THR A 535 -8.71 27.82 -12.70
N GLY A 536 -9.51 27.83 -13.77
CA GLY A 536 -9.05 27.52 -15.13
C GLY A 536 -9.25 26.06 -15.55
N GLY A 537 -9.75 25.19 -14.66
CA GLY A 537 -10.13 23.80 -14.95
C GLY A 537 -9.30 22.77 -14.18
N GLY A 538 -9.93 21.64 -13.85
CA GLY A 538 -9.31 20.53 -13.11
C GLY A 538 -9.59 20.54 -11.60
N THR A 539 -9.13 19.47 -10.94
CA THR A 539 -9.27 19.23 -9.50
C THR A 539 -7.97 18.71 -8.92
N LEU A 540 -7.65 19.14 -7.70
CA LEU A 540 -6.60 18.56 -6.87
C LEU A 540 -7.25 17.74 -5.78
N ASN A 541 -6.73 16.55 -5.50
CA ASN A 541 -7.18 15.77 -4.35
C ASN A 541 -6.76 16.45 -3.06
N VAL A 542 -7.55 16.33 -2.00
CA VAL A 542 -7.18 16.79 -0.66
C VAL A 542 -6.75 15.57 0.14
N ARG A 543 -5.60 15.66 0.81
CA ARG A 543 -5.11 14.58 1.67
C ARG A 543 -6.19 14.24 2.71
N PRO A 544 -6.64 12.97 2.79
CA PRO A 544 -7.63 12.56 3.77
C PRO A 544 -7.02 12.57 5.16
N GLU A 545 -7.82 13.00 6.13
CA GLU A 545 -7.40 13.20 7.51
C GLU A 545 -8.65 13.19 8.40
N SER A 546 -8.99 12.02 8.94
CA SER A 546 -10.04 11.88 9.95
C SER A 546 -9.57 12.45 11.29
N PHE A 547 -8.28 12.32 11.59
CA PHE A 547 -7.63 12.93 12.75
C PHE A 547 -6.22 13.44 12.40
N ASP A 548 -6.03 14.76 12.52
CA ASP A 548 -4.73 15.43 12.36
C ASP A 548 -3.98 15.40 13.70
N TRP A 549 -3.12 14.39 13.91
CA TRP A 549 -2.37 14.23 15.15
C TRP A 549 -1.08 15.07 15.12
N ARG A 550 -1.22 16.34 15.49
CA ARG A 550 -0.11 17.28 15.64
C ARG A 550 0.62 17.03 16.94
N LEU A 551 1.81 16.44 16.86
CA LEU A 551 2.53 15.97 18.05
C LEU A 551 2.93 17.08 19.03
N ILE A 552 3.03 18.33 18.57
CA ILE A 552 3.24 19.45 19.48
C ILE A 552 2.13 19.57 20.53
N GLU A 553 0.89 19.22 20.22
CA GLU A 553 -0.23 19.30 21.18
C GLU A 553 -0.09 18.25 22.29
N THR A 554 0.62 17.15 21.99
CA THR A 554 1.01 16.14 22.96
C THR A 554 2.23 16.59 23.78
N PHE A 555 3.18 17.31 23.18
CA PHE A 555 4.39 17.77 23.87
C PHE A 555 4.16 19.02 24.73
N ASP A 556 3.26 19.90 24.31
CA ASP A 556 2.88 21.13 24.98
C ASP A 556 1.34 21.26 25.00
N PRO A 557 0.68 20.77 26.07
CA PRO A 557 -0.77 20.86 26.22
C PRO A 557 -1.31 22.30 26.29
N SER A 558 -0.47 23.32 26.40
CA SER A 558 -0.92 24.72 26.33
C SER A 558 -1.28 25.16 24.91
N LYS A 559 -0.86 24.39 23.88
CA LYS A 559 -1.10 24.67 22.45
C LYS A 559 -2.32 23.93 21.91
N VAL A 560 -3.14 23.35 22.78
CA VAL A 560 -4.23 22.44 22.42
C VAL A 560 -5.40 23.16 21.77
N THR A 561 -5.77 22.71 20.58
CA THR A 561 -7.01 23.09 19.89
C THR A 561 -7.92 21.89 19.59
N GLN A 562 -7.49 20.66 19.91
CA GLN A 562 -8.11 19.36 19.60
C GLN A 562 -7.96 18.33 20.74
N PRO A 563 -8.60 17.13 20.70
CA PRO A 563 -8.30 16.05 21.65
C PRO A 563 -6.82 15.67 21.66
N VAL A 564 -6.20 15.61 22.84
CA VAL A 564 -4.77 15.26 22.97
C VAL A 564 -4.62 13.75 22.96
N ALA A 565 -4.28 13.18 21.80
CA ALA A 565 -3.87 11.79 21.71
C ALA A 565 -2.47 11.61 22.33
N SER A 566 -2.31 10.56 23.13
CA SER A 566 -1.03 10.19 23.77
C SER A 566 -0.48 8.86 23.25
N SER A 567 -1.25 8.15 22.43
CA SER A 567 -0.90 6.87 21.83
C SER A 567 -1.53 6.71 20.44
N LEU A 568 -1.05 5.73 19.68
CA LEU A 568 -1.66 5.36 18.41
C LEU A 568 -3.12 4.93 18.59
N ASP A 569 -3.45 4.22 19.67
CA ASP A 569 -4.82 3.79 19.97
C ASP A 569 -5.76 4.97 20.26
N ASP A 570 -5.28 5.99 20.98
CA ASP A 570 -6.03 7.23 21.20
C ASP A 570 -6.31 7.93 19.87
N SER A 571 -5.31 8.00 18.98
CA SER A 571 -5.44 8.67 17.70
C SER A 571 -6.43 7.98 16.76
N LEU A 572 -6.46 6.64 16.76
CA LEU A 572 -7.46 5.84 16.02
C LEU A 572 -8.86 6.04 16.59
N THR A 573 -9.00 6.03 17.91
CA THR A 573 -10.26 6.32 18.60
C THR A 573 -10.79 7.70 18.22
N ASN A 574 -9.91 8.71 18.18
CA ASN A 574 -10.29 10.06 17.76
C ASN A 574 -10.67 10.12 16.28
N ALA A 575 -9.99 9.39 15.39
CA ALA A 575 -10.33 9.32 13.97
C ALA A 575 -11.74 8.74 13.75
N HIS A 576 -12.11 7.70 14.50
CA HIS A 576 -13.44 7.08 14.43
C HIS A 576 -14.52 7.97 15.02
N ALA A 577 -14.18 8.74 16.06
CA ALA A 577 -15.11 9.66 16.72
C ALA A 577 -15.24 11.03 16.03
N ALA A 578 -14.40 11.32 15.02
CA ALA A 578 -14.36 12.62 14.37
C ALA A 578 -15.68 12.93 13.64
N SER A 579 -16.13 14.18 13.76
CA SER A 579 -17.40 14.60 13.17
C SER A 579 -17.37 14.50 11.64
N GLY A 580 -18.32 13.74 11.08
CA GLY A 580 -18.43 13.53 9.64
C GLY A 580 -17.41 12.57 9.04
N ALA A 581 -16.59 11.89 9.87
CA ALA A 581 -15.66 10.88 9.39
C ALA A 581 -16.41 9.67 8.81
N ILE A 582 -15.93 9.17 7.68
CA ILE A 582 -16.44 7.98 7.00
C ILE A 582 -15.25 7.08 6.68
N SER A 583 -15.40 5.78 6.95
CA SER A 583 -14.42 4.76 6.59
C SER A 583 -14.10 4.79 5.08
N PRO A 584 -12.83 4.62 4.65
CA PRO A 584 -11.65 4.37 5.48
C PRO A 584 -11.18 5.59 6.31
N TYR A 585 -10.70 5.34 7.53
CA TYR A 585 -10.26 6.37 8.48
C TYR A 585 -8.76 6.66 8.34
N PHE A 586 -8.38 7.93 8.47
CA PHE A 586 -6.99 8.38 8.30
C PHE A 586 -6.49 9.14 9.52
N VAL A 587 -5.39 8.67 10.10
CA VAL A 587 -4.59 9.41 11.09
C VAL A 587 -3.34 9.96 10.40
N GLY A 588 -3.20 11.28 10.43
CA GLY A 588 -1.97 11.96 10.02
C GLY A 588 -1.10 12.29 11.23
N VAL A 589 0.03 11.59 11.40
CA VAL A 589 1.01 11.90 12.45
C VAL A 589 1.92 13.02 11.95
N LYS A 590 1.82 14.21 12.55
CA LYS A 590 2.57 15.40 12.10
C LYS A 590 3.60 15.85 13.11
N LEU A 591 4.84 15.97 12.64
CA LEU A 591 5.97 16.47 13.40
C LEU A 591 6.65 17.60 12.62
N HIS A 592 6.93 18.72 13.31
CA HIS A 592 7.83 19.74 12.80
C HIS A 592 9.23 19.51 13.36
N ASP A 593 10.26 19.86 12.60
CA ASP A 593 11.65 19.68 13.03
C ASP A 593 11.93 20.34 14.39
N ASN A 594 11.53 21.60 14.57
CA ASN A 594 11.69 22.34 15.83
C ASN A 594 11.02 21.69 17.04
N ASP A 595 9.98 20.88 16.84
CA ASP A 595 9.29 20.21 17.95
C ASP A 595 10.24 19.30 18.72
N LEU A 596 11.36 18.87 18.12
CA LEU A 596 12.35 18.02 18.77
C LEU A 596 13.47 18.75 19.51
N PHE A 597 13.75 20.03 19.21
CA PHE A 597 14.93 20.71 19.73
C PHE A 597 14.73 22.17 20.18
N ALA A 598 13.55 22.76 19.94
CA ALA A 598 13.23 24.14 20.33
C ALA A 598 12.01 24.20 21.28
N SER A 599 11.99 25.23 22.13
CA SER A 599 10.93 25.46 23.13
C SER A 599 9.62 25.98 22.54
N GLU A 600 9.64 26.51 21.32
CA GLU A 600 8.47 26.96 20.58
C GLU A 600 8.35 26.20 19.26
N SER A 601 7.11 25.93 18.86
CA SER A 601 6.79 25.19 17.64
C SER A 601 6.50 26.10 16.44
N ALA A 602 6.76 25.56 15.26
CA ALA A 602 6.59 26.13 13.92
C ALA A 602 5.15 26.49 13.50
N TRP A 603 4.12 26.19 14.31
CA TRP A 603 2.75 26.65 14.05
C TRP A 603 2.61 28.17 14.17
N VAL A 604 3.61 28.83 14.75
CA VAL A 604 3.86 30.27 14.70
C VAL A 604 5.24 30.51 14.09
N SER A 605 5.44 31.67 13.45
CA SER A 605 6.77 32.08 13.01
C SER A 605 7.72 32.07 14.21
N ILE A 606 8.79 31.28 14.13
CA ILE A 606 9.84 31.09 15.15
C ILE A 606 10.51 32.38 15.65
N TYR A 607 10.16 33.53 15.08
CA TYR A 607 10.81 34.82 15.30
C TYR A 607 10.15 35.67 16.40
N SER A 608 8.99 35.31 16.97
CA SER A 608 8.48 35.92 18.22
C SER A 608 7.11 35.37 18.65
N ASN A 609 6.80 35.53 19.94
CA ASN A 609 5.46 35.50 20.52
C ASN A 609 4.53 36.65 20.05
N SER A 610 4.84 37.29 18.93
CA SER A 610 4.13 38.47 18.42
C SER A 610 3.41 38.18 17.10
N ARG A 611 2.19 38.71 16.96
CA ARG A 611 1.32 38.55 15.78
C ARG A 611 1.88 39.19 14.48
N ARG A 612 3.10 39.73 14.48
CA ARG A 612 3.72 40.39 13.33
C ARG A 612 5.03 39.67 13.00
N THR A 613 5.15 39.16 11.77
CA THR A 613 6.42 38.62 11.28
C THR A 613 7.50 39.71 11.36
N PRO A 614 8.66 39.45 11.99
CA PRO A 614 9.85 40.29 11.83
C PRO A 614 10.30 40.32 10.37
N ASN A 615 11.27 41.18 10.03
CA ASN A 615 11.94 41.03 8.73
C ASN A 615 12.68 39.68 8.74
N TRP A 616 12.57 38.94 7.65
CA TRP A 616 13.14 37.60 7.50
C TRP A 616 14.66 37.69 7.58
N ASP A 617 15.25 37.30 8.70
CA ASP A 617 16.71 37.24 8.87
C ASP A 617 17.07 36.00 9.70
N PRO A 618 17.42 34.87 9.05
CA PRO A 618 17.79 33.65 9.74
C PRO A 618 19.11 33.80 10.51
N TYR A 619 19.90 34.85 10.25
CA TYR A 619 21.15 35.12 10.95
C TYR A 619 20.94 35.91 12.25
N ASN A 620 19.73 36.43 12.47
CA ASN A 620 19.41 37.14 13.70
C ASN A 620 19.01 36.17 14.83
N THR A 621 20.02 35.64 15.51
CA THR A 621 19.86 34.67 16.62
C THR A 621 19.07 35.20 17.82
N SER A 622 18.93 36.53 17.97
CA SER A 622 18.12 37.12 19.04
C SER A 622 16.62 36.84 18.91
N LEU A 623 16.19 36.40 17.72
CA LEU A 623 14.81 36.04 17.43
C LEU A 623 14.53 34.55 17.62
N TRP A 624 15.55 33.72 17.86
CA TRP A 624 15.39 32.27 17.93
C TRP A 624 14.75 31.82 19.25
N ALA A 625 13.87 30.82 19.18
CA ALA A 625 13.39 30.11 20.36
C ALA A 625 14.56 29.43 21.10
N SER A 626 14.44 29.33 22.42
CA SER A 626 15.44 28.64 23.24
C SER A 626 15.48 27.14 22.90
N GLN A 627 16.66 26.53 22.98
CA GLN A 627 16.78 25.09 22.81
C GLN A 627 16.13 24.34 23.98
N LEU A 628 15.61 23.16 23.68
CA LEU A 628 15.19 22.21 24.70
C LEU A 628 16.41 21.65 25.44
N THR A 629 16.16 21.11 26.63
CA THR A 629 17.17 20.28 27.30
C THR A 629 17.32 18.95 26.56
N SER A 630 18.51 18.34 26.58
CA SER A 630 18.74 17.04 25.93
C SER A 630 17.77 15.96 26.40
N THR A 631 17.38 15.99 27.69
CA THR A 631 16.36 15.11 28.25
C THR A 631 15.00 15.27 27.57
N GLU A 632 14.55 16.52 27.36
CA GLU A 632 13.26 16.77 26.73
C GLU A 632 13.29 16.45 25.22
N SER A 633 14.38 16.80 24.52
CA SER A 633 14.59 16.40 23.13
C SER A 633 14.55 14.89 22.95
N ASN A 634 15.28 14.14 23.78
CA ASN A 634 15.29 12.69 23.74
C ASN A 634 13.91 12.09 24.06
N ARG A 635 13.19 12.66 25.05
CA ARG A 635 11.82 12.21 25.39
C ARG A 635 10.88 12.35 24.18
N ARG A 636 10.91 13.49 23.48
CA ARG A 636 10.08 13.73 22.29
C ARG A 636 10.47 12.82 21.12
N ARG A 637 11.77 12.62 20.91
CA ARG A 637 12.31 11.71 19.89
C ARG A 637 11.87 10.27 20.12
N SER A 638 12.00 9.76 21.34
CA SER A 638 11.55 8.41 21.70
C SER A 638 10.04 8.26 21.63
N PHE A 639 9.27 9.31 21.94
CA PHE A 639 7.83 9.29 21.76
C PHE A 639 7.46 9.08 20.29
N TYR A 640 8.04 9.86 19.38
CA TYR A 640 7.85 9.68 17.94
C TYR A 640 8.27 8.28 17.47
N ALA A 641 9.47 7.83 17.86
CA ALA A 641 9.97 6.50 17.52
C ALA A 641 9.04 5.38 18.01
N GLY A 642 8.44 5.53 19.20
CA GLY A 642 7.43 4.61 19.74
C GLY A 642 6.16 4.51 18.89
N ILE A 643 5.71 5.61 18.28
CA ILE A 643 4.59 5.60 17.34
C ILE A 643 4.97 4.83 16.07
N VAL A 644 6.17 5.08 15.52
CA VAL A 644 6.68 4.36 14.33
C VAL A 644 6.80 2.85 14.62
N ASN A 645 7.31 2.47 15.80
CA ASN A 645 7.38 1.07 16.25
C ASN A 645 5.97 0.44 16.33
N SER A 646 5.03 1.15 16.95
CA SER A 646 3.65 0.67 17.12
C SER A 646 2.96 0.47 15.77
N ALA A 647 3.17 1.39 14.84
CA ALA A 647 2.66 1.29 13.47
C ALA A 647 3.29 0.10 12.74
N ALA A 648 4.62 -0.05 12.79
CA ALA A 648 5.34 -1.17 12.16
C ALA A 648 4.91 -2.53 12.70
N ALA A 649 4.66 -2.66 14.00
CA ALA A 649 4.19 -3.89 14.63
C ALA A 649 2.75 -4.27 14.25
N ARG A 650 1.97 -3.34 13.71
CA ARG A 650 0.54 -3.49 13.39
C ARG A 650 0.23 -3.46 11.89
N ARG A 651 1.22 -3.74 11.03
CA ARG A 651 1.07 -3.77 9.55
C ARG A 651 -0.01 -4.72 9.04
N THR A 652 -0.39 -5.74 9.81
CA THR A 652 -1.46 -6.67 9.44
C THR A 652 -2.85 -6.15 9.81
N THR A 653 -2.95 -5.07 10.59
CA THR A 653 -4.20 -4.50 11.10
C THR A 653 -4.32 -3.00 10.81
N LEU A 654 -3.30 -2.38 10.20
CA LEU A 654 -3.25 -0.98 9.81
C LEU A 654 -2.62 -0.88 8.42
N ASN A 655 -3.11 0.04 7.60
CA ASN A 655 -2.41 0.41 6.38
C ASN A 655 -1.41 1.53 6.68
N LEU A 656 -0.13 1.30 6.40
CA LEU A 656 0.91 2.33 6.52
C LEU A 656 1.15 2.94 5.15
N MET A 657 0.94 4.24 5.00
CA MET A 657 0.84 4.89 3.69
C MET A 657 1.62 6.20 3.63
N ASP A 658 2.33 6.41 2.52
CA ASP A 658 2.78 7.75 2.10
C ASP A 658 1.71 8.46 1.25
N GLY A 659 1.95 9.73 0.92
CA GLY A 659 1.06 10.47 0.03
C GLY A 659 0.91 9.88 -1.37
N ARG A 660 1.85 9.06 -1.85
CA ARG A 660 1.71 8.37 -3.15
C ARG A 660 0.78 7.17 -3.04
N ASP A 661 0.82 6.42 -1.94
CA ASP A 661 -0.10 5.32 -1.68
C ASP A 661 -1.53 5.83 -1.66
N ILE A 662 -1.77 6.97 -1.00
CA ILE A 662 -3.08 7.64 -0.97
C ILE A 662 -3.54 8.03 -2.37
N LEU A 663 -2.67 8.68 -3.17
CA LEU A 663 -2.99 9.03 -4.56
C LEU A 663 -3.31 7.78 -5.40
N SER A 664 -2.58 6.71 -5.17
CA SER A 664 -2.80 5.45 -5.86
C SER A 664 -4.16 4.82 -5.52
N MET A 665 -4.55 4.84 -4.24
CA MET A 665 -5.87 4.34 -3.80
C MET A 665 -7.05 5.06 -4.44
N ILE A 666 -6.91 6.33 -4.80
CA ILE A 666 -7.95 7.11 -5.51
C ILE A 666 -7.84 7.00 -7.04
N GLY A 667 -6.95 6.14 -7.57
CA GLY A 667 -6.76 5.91 -9.00
C GLY A 667 -5.84 6.93 -9.70
N GLU A 668 -5.05 7.72 -8.95
CA GLU A 668 -4.10 8.71 -9.48
C GLU A 668 -2.67 8.14 -9.61
N ASP A 669 -2.58 6.97 -10.24
CA ASP A 669 -1.34 6.21 -10.39
C ASP A 669 -0.29 6.94 -11.25
N ALA A 670 0.97 6.83 -10.84
CA ALA A 670 2.11 7.10 -11.70
C ALA A 670 3.32 6.28 -11.28
N ALA A 671 4.33 6.24 -12.14
CA ALA A 671 5.60 5.62 -11.82
C ALA A 671 6.14 6.18 -10.50
N ARG A 672 6.38 5.27 -9.55
CA ARG A 672 7.19 5.58 -8.37
C ARG A 672 8.63 5.76 -8.85
N PRO A 673 9.36 6.81 -8.44
CA PRO A 673 10.79 6.93 -8.75
C PRO A 673 11.57 5.72 -8.23
N ILE A 674 12.69 5.38 -8.88
CA ILE A 674 13.57 4.31 -8.35
C ILE A 674 14.05 4.73 -6.95
N GLY A 675 13.96 3.85 -5.95
CA GLY A 675 14.53 4.07 -4.63
C GLY A 675 15.21 2.83 -4.04
N LEU A 676 16.02 3.04 -3.00
CA LEU A 676 16.69 2.03 -2.19
C LEU A 676 15.92 1.77 -0.89
N SER A 677 15.88 0.52 -0.45
CA SER A 677 15.25 0.12 0.82
C SER A 677 15.94 0.71 2.06
N VAL A 678 17.23 0.99 1.95
CA VAL A 678 18.05 1.68 2.94
C VAL A 678 19.02 2.59 2.19
N THR A 679 19.25 3.79 2.72
CA THR A 679 20.17 4.77 2.08
C THR A 679 21.43 5.02 2.89
N GLU A 680 21.55 4.37 4.04
CA GLU A 680 22.75 4.32 4.87
C GLU A 680 23.08 2.86 5.21
N VAL A 681 24.32 2.44 4.95
CA VAL A 681 24.76 1.04 5.14
C VAL A 681 26.13 0.97 5.83
N PRO A 682 26.44 -0.09 6.59
CA PRO A 682 27.75 -0.20 7.22
C PRO A 682 28.90 -0.23 6.20
N GLY A 683 29.95 0.55 6.46
CA GLY A 683 31.22 0.42 5.75
C GLY A 683 32.00 -0.84 6.16
N GLY A 684 32.93 -1.30 5.32
CA GLY A 684 33.85 -2.39 5.67
C GLY A 684 33.26 -3.80 5.64
N THR A 685 32.07 -4.00 5.05
CA THR A 685 31.49 -5.33 4.84
C THR A 685 32.17 -6.06 3.67
N ALA A 686 31.96 -7.38 3.56
CA ALA A 686 32.57 -8.22 2.53
C ALA A 686 32.01 -7.91 1.14
N ILE A 687 32.84 -8.04 0.10
CA ILE A 687 32.38 -7.99 -1.30
C ILE A 687 31.35 -9.11 -1.53
N GLY A 688 30.29 -8.81 -2.29
CA GLY A 688 29.16 -9.71 -2.52
C GLY A 688 28.01 -9.53 -1.51
N THR A 689 28.16 -8.65 -0.52
CA THR A 689 27.08 -8.29 0.41
C THR A 689 25.94 -7.57 -0.33
N VAL A 690 24.69 -7.97 -0.07
CA VAL A 690 23.50 -7.21 -0.47
C VAL A 690 23.40 -5.98 0.42
N LEU A 691 23.44 -4.79 -0.20
CA LEU A 691 23.41 -3.52 0.52
C LEU A 691 21.98 -2.98 0.66
N ALA A 692 21.19 -3.09 -0.41
CA ALA A 692 19.81 -2.60 -0.45
C ALA A 692 19.00 -3.32 -1.52
N GLU A 693 17.69 -3.34 -1.35
CA GLU A 693 16.75 -3.64 -2.43
C GLU A 693 16.42 -2.36 -3.21
N ILE A 694 16.32 -2.50 -4.53
CA ILE A 694 15.98 -1.48 -5.50
C ILE A 694 14.51 -1.66 -5.89
N THR A 695 13.73 -0.60 -5.77
CA THR A 695 12.29 -0.59 -6.05
C THR A 695 11.90 0.59 -6.92
N GLY A 696 10.68 0.58 -7.47
CA GLY A 696 10.16 1.68 -8.31
C GLY A 696 10.55 1.58 -9.79
N GLY A 697 10.41 2.69 -10.52
CA GLY A 697 10.68 2.80 -11.95
C GLY A 697 9.41 2.79 -12.82
N GLY A 698 8.58 1.75 -12.73
CA GLY A 698 7.50 1.51 -13.70
C GLY A 698 6.10 2.01 -13.33
N THR A 699 5.26 2.19 -14.35
CA THR A 699 3.79 2.40 -14.23
C THR A 699 3.00 1.10 -14.38
N GLU A 700 3.57 0.06 -14.98
CA GLU A 700 2.84 -1.20 -15.11
C GLU A 700 2.70 -1.84 -13.74
N SER A 701 1.47 -1.77 -13.21
CA SER A 701 1.13 -2.31 -11.90
C SER A 701 1.60 -3.76 -11.84
N GLY A 702 2.39 -4.05 -10.81
CA GLY A 702 2.73 -5.40 -10.47
C GLY A 702 3.68 -6.18 -11.37
N LEU A 703 4.50 -5.53 -12.17
CA LEU A 703 5.71 -6.18 -12.66
C LEU A 703 6.93 -5.55 -12.05
N ARG A 704 7.81 -6.40 -11.50
CA ARG A 704 9.09 -5.93 -10.98
C ARG A 704 9.88 -5.36 -12.15
N CYS A 705 10.37 -4.13 -11.96
CA CYS A 705 11.28 -3.54 -12.90
C CYS A 705 12.61 -4.31 -12.90
N THR A 706 13.24 -4.37 -14.07
CA THR A 706 14.63 -4.81 -14.17
C THR A 706 15.55 -3.60 -14.06
N TYR A 707 16.71 -3.76 -13.42
CA TYR A 707 17.65 -2.66 -13.17
C TYR A 707 19.02 -2.94 -13.77
N ALA A 708 19.70 -1.88 -14.19
CA ALA A 708 21.07 -1.95 -14.68
C ALA A 708 21.83 -0.66 -14.33
N LEU A 709 23.12 -0.80 -13.97
CA LEU A 709 24.03 0.34 -13.84
C LEU A 709 24.30 0.95 -15.23
N VAL A 710 24.24 2.28 -15.32
CA VAL A 710 24.48 3.02 -16.57
C VAL A 710 25.34 4.26 -16.31
N GLY A 711 26.14 4.68 -17.29
CA GLY A 711 26.93 5.91 -17.19
C GLY A 711 26.08 7.19 -17.25
N GLY A 712 26.65 8.30 -16.80
CA GLY A 712 26.05 9.65 -16.82
C GLY A 712 26.27 10.42 -15.52
N THR A 713 25.61 11.57 -15.35
CA THR A 713 25.69 12.35 -14.10
C THR A 713 25.22 11.51 -12.91
N GLY A 714 26.03 11.47 -11.85
CA GLY A 714 25.78 10.69 -10.64
C GLY A 714 26.17 9.21 -10.74
N SER A 715 26.99 8.83 -11.74
CA SER A 715 27.49 7.45 -11.91
C SER A 715 28.94 7.24 -11.41
N ASP A 716 29.46 8.19 -10.64
CA ASP A 716 30.88 8.28 -10.26
C ASP A 716 31.39 7.03 -9.54
N ASP A 717 30.52 6.34 -8.79
CA ASP A 717 30.86 5.14 -8.01
C ASP A 717 30.19 3.87 -8.56
N ASN A 718 29.73 3.85 -9.81
CA ASN A 718 29.07 2.66 -10.38
C ASN A 718 29.94 1.38 -10.28
N SER A 719 31.27 1.50 -10.34
CA SER A 719 32.19 0.36 -10.21
C SER A 719 32.22 -0.26 -8.82
N ASP A 720 31.73 0.45 -7.80
CA ASP A 720 31.66 -0.06 -6.43
C ASP A 720 30.49 -1.05 -6.24
N PHE A 721 29.61 -1.15 -7.25
CA PHE A 721 28.35 -1.89 -7.16
C PHE A 721 28.15 -2.87 -8.33
N SER A 722 27.30 -3.85 -8.10
CA SER A 722 26.70 -4.73 -9.10
C SER A 722 25.21 -4.91 -8.83
N ILE A 723 24.46 -5.36 -9.84
CA ILE A 723 23.01 -5.58 -9.73
C ILE A 723 22.73 -7.06 -9.86
N ASN A 724 22.01 -7.62 -8.88
CA ASN A 724 21.49 -8.98 -8.93
C ASN A 724 19.97 -8.95 -8.79
N GLY A 725 19.24 -9.02 -9.91
CA GLY A 725 17.79 -8.82 -9.92
C GLY A 725 17.41 -7.42 -9.42
N SER A 726 16.71 -7.36 -8.29
CA SER A 726 16.34 -6.11 -7.61
C SER A 726 17.34 -5.71 -6.52
N TYR A 727 18.49 -6.36 -6.38
CA TYR A 727 19.42 -6.08 -5.29
C TYR A 727 20.65 -5.30 -5.75
N LEU A 728 20.98 -4.27 -4.97
CA LEU A 728 22.26 -3.58 -5.04
C LEU A 728 23.28 -4.39 -4.24
N VAL A 729 24.31 -4.88 -4.91
CA VAL A 729 25.34 -5.75 -4.32
C VAL A 729 26.69 -5.04 -4.35
N GLN A 730 27.41 -5.09 -3.23
CA GLN A 730 28.75 -4.54 -3.12
C GLN A 730 29.73 -5.29 -4.05
N ALA A 731 30.41 -4.56 -4.94
CA ALA A 731 31.39 -5.11 -5.88
C ALA A 731 32.84 -4.73 -5.55
N ALA A 732 33.06 -3.72 -4.70
CA ALA A 732 34.37 -3.30 -4.24
C ALA A 732 34.40 -3.10 -2.71
N THR A 733 35.58 -2.91 -2.12
CA THR A 733 35.69 -2.56 -0.70
C THR A 733 35.18 -1.13 -0.48
N LEU A 734 34.17 -0.97 0.36
CA LEU A 734 33.61 0.33 0.73
C LEU A 734 34.24 0.83 2.02
N ASP A 735 35.12 1.83 1.89
CA ASP A 735 35.77 2.50 3.03
C ASP A 735 35.16 3.89 3.27
N ARG A 736 34.51 4.03 4.43
CA ARG A 736 33.90 5.30 4.90
C ARG A 736 34.95 6.38 5.12
N THR A 737 36.16 6.04 5.58
CA THR A 737 37.20 7.02 5.91
C THR A 737 37.77 7.70 4.66
N THR A 738 37.82 6.96 3.55
CA THR A 738 38.22 7.49 2.25
C THR A 738 37.07 8.22 1.57
N LYS A 739 35.86 7.64 1.56
CA LYS A 739 34.69 8.24 0.90
C LYS A 739 33.40 7.71 1.50
N ALA A 740 32.74 8.55 2.31
CA ALA A 740 31.51 8.20 3.02
C ALA A 740 30.24 8.27 2.15
N VAL A 741 30.26 9.01 1.04
CA VAL A 741 29.10 9.19 0.14
C VAL A 741 29.40 8.53 -1.20
N ARG A 742 28.47 7.70 -1.68
CA ARG A 742 28.55 7.00 -2.96
C ARG A 742 27.42 7.43 -3.88
N HIS A 743 27.74 7.62 -5.16
CA HIS A 743 26.77 7.95 -6.19
C HIS A 743 26.72 6.88 -7.27
N LEU A 744 25.53 6.38 -7.55
CA LEU A 744 25.29 5.40 -8.60
C LEU A 744 24.13 5.82 -9.49
N ARG A 745 24.16 5.42 -10.76
CA ARG A 745 23.09 5.69 -11.71
C ARG A 745 22.50 4.40 -12.25
N LEU A 746 21.19 4.25 -12.05
CA LEU A 746 20.44 3.08 -12.47
C LEU A 746 19.49 3.42 -13.61
N ARG A 747 19.38 2.50 -14.56
CA ARG A 747 18.28 2.41 -15.51
C ARG A 747 17.28 1.38 -15.00
N TRP A 748 15.98 1.67 -15.13
CA TRP A 748 14.90 0.71 -14.93
C TRP A 748 14.26 0.33 -16.27
N THR A 749 13.63 -0.84 -16.33
CA THR A 749 12.70 -1.24 -17.40
C THR A 749 11.51 -1.94 -16.78
N ASP A 750 10.30 -1.42 -17.01
CA ASP A 750 9.08 -2.05 -16.52
C ASP A 750 8.66 -3.24 -17.42
N GLY A 751 7.62 -3.96 -17.00
CA GLY A 751 7.11 -5.10 -17.76
C GLY A 751 6.51 -4.74 -19.12
N GLY A 752 6.33 -3.45 -19.41
CA GLY A 752 5.80 -2.91 -20.66
C GLY A 752 6.92 -2.50 -21.61
N GLY A 753 8.17 -2.57 -21.15
CA GLY A 753 9.35 -2.13 -21.88
C GLY A 753 9.62 -0.63 -21.76
N ALA A 754 8.83 0.12 -20.99
CA ALA A 754 9.15 1.52 -20.70
C ALA A 754 10.42 1.57 -19.87
N THR A 755 11.26 2.59 -20.11
CA THR A 755 12.55 2.73 -19.43
C THR A 755 12.73 4.15 -18.91
N GLY A 756 13.53 4.26 -17.85
CA GLY A 756 13.98 5.54 -17.32
C GLY A 756 15.28 5.37 -16.56
N GLN A 757 15.87 6.47 -16.11
CA GLN A 757 17.14 6.46 -15.38
C GLN A 757 17.11 7.42 -14.20
N ARG A 758 17.83 7.09 -13.14
CA ARG A 758 17.92 7.93 -11.94
C ARG A 758 19.30 7.79 -11.28
N ALA A 759 19.84 8.91 -10.82
CA ALA A 759 20.99 8.91 -9.91
C ALA A 759 20.50 8.69 -8.47
N LEU A 760 21.22 7.88 -7.72
CA LEU A 760 20.95 7.55 -6.33
C LEU A 760 22.19 7.80 -5.49
N THR A 761 21.96 8.09 -4.22
CA THR A 761 23.00 8.32 -3.22
C THR A 761 22.89 7.26 -2.14
N LEU A 762 24.04 6.69 -1.78
CA LEU A 762 24.20 5.74 -0.67
C LEU A 762 25.27 6.29 0.27
N VAL A 763 24.96 6.35 1.56
CA VAL A 763 25.91 6.79 2.59
C VAL A 763 26.46 5.58 3.33
N LEU A 764 27.75 5.60 3.62
CA LEU A 764 28.39 4.62 4.47
C LEU A 764 28.26 5.08 5.91
N GLY A 765 27.44 4.38 6.69
CA GLY A 765 27.08 4.60 8.09
C GLY A 765 28.01 3.92 9.10
N THR A 766 27.86 4.32 10.37
CA THR A 766 28.19 3.53 11.56
C THR A 766 26.88 3.23 12.27
N THR A 767 26.75 2.07 12.89
CA THR A 767 25.55 1.79 13.71
C THR A 767 25.60 2.51 15.04
N ASP A 768 26.75 3.05 15.42
CA ASP A 768 27.11 3.72 16.68
C ASP A 768 27.99 4.92 16.29
N ASP A 769 27.38 6.10 16.17
CA ASP A 769 28.05 7.29 15.62
C ASP A 769 29.02 7.95 16.60
N ASP A 770 28.78 7.82 17.91
CA ASP A 770 29.63 8.40 18.96
C ASP A 770 30.63 7.40 19.58
N GLY A 771 30.54 6.13 19.20
CA GLY A 771 31.48 5.07 19.56
C GLY A 771 31.37 4.62 21.01
N ASP A 772 30.22 4.82 21.64
CA ASP A 772 30.03 4.49 23.05
C ASP A 772 29.69 3.02 23.29
N GLY A 773 29.47 2.25 22.23
CA GLY A 773 29.13 0.83 22.24
C GLY A 773 27.63 0.54 22.21
N GLN A 774 26.78 1.57 22.14
CA GLN A 774 25.37 1.45 21.85
C GLN A 774 25.08 1.82 20.40
N THR A 775 24.17 1.08 19.77
CA THR A 775 23.74 1.46 18.43
C THR A 775 22.76 2.64 18.51
N ASN A 776 22.80 3.56 17.55
CA ASN A 776 21.88 4.69 17.42
C ASN A 776 20.40 4.27 17.53
N GLU A 777 20.03 3.09 17.02
CA GLU A 777 18.69 2.51 17.13
C GLU A 777 18.33 2.14 18.58
N SER A 778 19.21 1.42 19.27
CA SER A 778 19.05 1.10 20.70
C SER A 778 18.94 2.35 21.55
N GLU A 779 19.70 3.40 21.24
CA GLU A 779 19.66 4.66 21.97
C GLU A 779 18.36 5.44 21.73
N LEU A 780 17.88 5.46 20.48
CA LEU A 780 16.59 6.02 20.13
C LEU A 780 15.45 5.35 20.91
N TYR A 781 15.49 4.02 21.01
CA TYR A 781 14.54 3.25 21.81
C TYR A 781 14.68 3.55 23.31
N ALA A 782 15.93 3.63 23.80
CA ALA A 782 16.25 3.88 25.20
C ALA A 782 15.90 5.31 25.66
N GLY A 783 15.82 6.27 24.75
CA GLY A 783 15.71 7.69 25.08
C GLY A 783 17.02 8.34 25.47
N THR A 784 18.11 7.84 24.89
CA THR A 784 19.44 8.43 24.99
C THR A 784 19.83 9.12 23.68
N ALA A 785 20.97 9.83 23.66
CA ALA A 785 21.33 10.72 22.54
C ALA A 785 22.40 10.07 21.64
N PRO A 786 22.09 9.70 20.37
CA PRO A 786 22.98 8.94 19.47
C PRO A 786 24.28 9.62 19.00
N GLN A 787 24.59 10.79 19.55
CA GLN A 787 25.75 11.61 19.19
C GLN A 787 26.48 12.10 20.43
N ASP A 788 26.07 11.65 21.62
CA ASP A 788 26.65 12.03 22.90
C ASP A 788 26.99 10.75 23.66
N SER A 789 28.24 10.32 23.54
CA SER A 789 28.78 9.12 24.20
C SER A 789 28.63 9.09 25.73
N SER A 790 28.21 10.20 26.35
CA SER A 790 27.88 10.25 27.78
C SER A 790 26.41 9.94 28.08
N SER A 791 25.55 10.00 27.06
CA SER A 791 24.13 9.70 27.10
C SER A 791 23.89 8.27 26.64
N CYS A 792 24.10 7.29 27.52
CA CYS A 792 23.75 5.89 27.24
C CYS A 792 23.27 5.12 28.45
N VAL A 793 22.39 4.14 28.21
CA VAL A 793 22.02 3.13 29.21
C VAL A 793 23.21 2.19 29.37
N ARG A 794 23.84 2.23 30.54
CA ARG A 794 25.01 1.41 30.85
C ARG A 794 24.94 0.95 32.29
N VAL A 795 25.23 -0.32 32.53
CA VAL A 795 25.45 -0.83 33.90
C VAL A 795 26.72 -0.15 34.44
N THR A 796 26.55 0.66 35.47
CA THR A 796 27.61 1.46 36.10
C THR A 796 28.12 0.83 37.39
N SER A 797 27.35 -0.08 38.00
CA SER A 797 27.79 -0.80 39.19
C SER A 797 27.19 -2.20 39.27
N THR A 798 27.99 -3.12 39.79
CA THR A 798 27.59 -4.49 40.11
C THR A 798 28.14 -4.83 41.49
N GLN A 799 27.27 -5.06 42.47
CA GLN A 799 27.67 -5.43 43.84
C GLN A 799 27.14 -6.81 44.18
N LEU A 800 28.02 -7.72 44.57
CA LEU A 800 27.65 -9.06 45.02
C LEU A 800 27.72 -9.13 46.54
N SER A 801 26.63 -9.56 47.18
CA SER A 801 26.56 -9.80 48.62
C SER A 801 25.81 -11.10 48.90
N GLY A 802 26.53 -12.15 49.31
CA GLY A 802 25.96 -13.48 49.45
C GLY A 802 25.39 -14.00 48.12
N SER A 803 24.09 -14.36 48.11
CA SER A 803 23.34 -14.80 46.92
C SER A 803 22.54 -13.67 46.23
N GLN A 804 22.87 -12.42 46.53
CA GLN A 804 22.23 -11.23 45.95
C GLN A 804 23.21 -10.46 45.08
N ILE A 805 22.73 -9.99 43.92
CA ILE A 805 23.46 -9.04 43.10
C ILE A 805 22.64 -7.74 43.01
N THR A 806 23.27 -6.61 43.30
CA THR A 806 22.72 -5.29 43.03
C THR A 806 23.36 -4.76 41.76
N LEU A 807 22.53 -4.51 40.74
CA LEU A 807 22.92 -3.84 39.51
C LEU A 807 22.52 -2.37 39.64
N GLY A 808 23.43 -1.45 39.34
CA GLY A 808 23.11 -0.03 39.14
C GLY A 808 23.45 0.38 37.72
N TRP A 809 22.61 1.20 37.10
CA TRP A 809 22.77 1.68 35.73
C TRP A 809 22.34 3.13 35.56
N ASN A 810 22.85 3.76 34.51
CA ASN A 810 22.31 5.02 34.00
C ASN A 810 20.92 4.77 33.42
N SER A 811 19.94 5.54 33.84
CA SER A 811 18.55 5.40 33.42
C SER A 811 17.97 6.71 32.87
N VAL A 812 16.86 6.58 32.17
CA VAL A 812 16.14 7.67 31.52
C VAL A 812 14.82 7.87 32.26
N VAL A 813 14.58 9.09 32.72
CA VAL A 813 13.37 9.44 33.47
C VAL A 813 12.13 9.10 32.63
N GLY A 814 11.20 8.34 33.21
CA GLY A 814 9.97 7.90 32.56
C GLY A 814 10.06 6.57 31.82
N LYS A 815 11.25 5.98 31.66
CA LYS A 815 11.43 4.64 31.07
C LYS A 815 11.31 3.55 32.13
N SER A 816 10.85 2.38 31.69
CA SER A 816 10.85 1.14 32.48
C SER A 816 11.98 0.23 32.01
N TYR A 817 12.38 -0.70 32.85
CA TYR A 817 13.49 -1.61 32.60
C TYR A 817 13.17 -2.99 33.16
N HIS A 818 13.69 -4.04 32.54
CA HIS A 818 13.81 -5.34 33.19
C HIS A 818 15.23 -5.88 33.08
N ILE A 819 15.51 -6.93 33.85
CA ILE A 819 16.81 -7.61 33.80
C ILE A 819 16.65 -8.96 33.12
N GLU A 820 17.56 -9.24 32.20
CA GLU A 820 17.73 -10.58 31.67
C GLU A 820 19.05 -11.19 32.15
N SER A 821 19.08 -12.51 32.22
CA SER A 821 20.26 -13.29 32.57
C SER A 821 20.59 -14.32 31.50
N SER A 822 21.87 -14.66 31.40
CA SER A 822 22.39 -15.69 30.50
C SER A 822 23.51 -16.46 31.18
N ALA A 823 23.63 -17.76 30.89
CA ALA A 823 24.77 -18.57 31.34
C ALA A 823 25.97 -18.51 30.36
N ASP A 824 25.74 -18.11 29.11
CA ASP A 824 26.69 -18.26 28.00
C ASP A 824 26.80 -17.06 27.05
N LEU A 825 26.10 -15.95 27.35
CA LEU A 825 25.97 -14.73 26.52
C LEU A 825 25.19 -14.90 25.22
N THR A 826 24.65 -16.08 24.94
CA THR A 826 23.89 -16.37 23.71
C THR A 826 22.40 -16.53 23.98
N ALA A 827 22.03 -17.30 25.01
CA ALA A 827 20.63 -17.48 25.41
C ALA A 827 20.30 -16.55 26.58
N TRP A 828 19.44 -15.56 26.35
CA TRP A 828 18.99 -14.60 27.35
C TRP A 828 17.57 -14.94 27.82
N GLN A 829 17.33 -14.83 29.12
CA GLN A 829 16.03 -15.06 29.74
C GLN A 829 15.72 -13.96 30.74
N ALA A 830 14.47 -13.48 30.72
CA ALA A 830 13.97 -12.53 31.71
C ALA A 830 14.12 -13.08 33.14
N VAL A 831 14.71 -12.27 34.01
CA VAL A 831 14.75 -12.57 35.44
C VAL A 831 13.36 -12.28 36.02
N PRO A 832 12.70 -13.26 36.66
CA PRO A 832 11.36 -13.05 37.20
C PRO A 832 11.29 -11.87 38.17
N SER A 833 10.22 -11.08 38.08
CA SER A 833 9.97 -9.90 38.93
C SER A 833 11.08 -8.84 38.90
N SER A 834 11.82 -8.75 37.80
CA SER A 834 12.89 -7.76 37.61
C SER A 834 12.46 -6.52 36.83
N SER A 835 11.18 -6.36 36.52
CA SER A 835 10.67 -5.15 35.87
C SER A 835 10.56 -3.99 36.84
N THR A 836 11.00 -2.81 36.41
CA THR A 836 10.74 -1.53 37.07
C THR A 836 9.46 -0.93 36.52
N GLY A 837 8.77 -0.10 37.33
CA GLY A 837 7.90 0.92 36.75
C GLY A 837 8.72 2.01 36.08
N ALA A 838 8.04 3.02 35.53
CA ALA A 838 8.67 4.23 35.00
C ALA A 838 9.55 4.89 36.07
N VAL A 839 10.85 5.03 35.81
CA VAL A 839 11.81 5.48 36.81
C VAL A 839 11.85 7.01 36.91
N PRO A 840 11.99 7.60 38.11
CA PRO A 840 11.95 9.06 38.28
C PRO A 840 13.33 9.73 38.25
N SER A 841 14.42 8.97 38.05
CA SER A 841 15.81 9.44 38.19
C SER A 841 16.67 9.04 36.98
N THR A 842 17.84 9.69 36.85
CA THR A 842 18.84 9.40 35.81
C THR A 842 19.79 8.24 36.15
N THR A 843 19.62 7.66 37.33
CA THR A 843 20.28 6.43 37.76
C THR A 843 19.27 5.56 38.49
N THR A 844 19.30 4.25 38.22
CA THR A 844 18.43 3.26 38.85
C THR A 844 19.26 2.08 39.30
N SER A 845 18.82 1.38 40.35
CA SER A 845 19.43 0.14 40.79
C SER A 845 18.38 -0.89 41.15
N MET A 846 18.71 -2.17 40.94
CA MET A 846 17.88 -3.30 41.33
C MET A 846 18.72 -4.40 41.98
N THR A 847 18.21 -4.93 43.09
CA THR A 847 18.78 -6.09 43.77
C THR A 847 18.03 -7.34 43.34
N LEU A 848 18.71 -8.26 42.66
CA LEU A 848 18.20 -9.59 42.36
C LEU A 848 18.57 -10.54 43.51
N THR A 849 17.65 -11.45 43.85
CA THR A 849 17.81 -12.39 44.95
C THR A 849 17.54 -13.81 44.48
N GLY A 850 18.02 -14.83 45.20
CA GLY A 850 17.78 -16.23 44.84
C GLY A 850 18.59 -16.72 43.64
N LEU A 851 19.72 -16.08 43.33
CA LEU A 851 20.58 -16.46 42.22
C LEU A 851 21.35 -17.76 42.51
N SER A 852 21.60 -18.57 41.47
CA SER A 852 22.36 -19.81 41.56
C SER A 852 23.86 -19.54 41.82
N THR A 853 24.59 -20.56 42.28
CA THR A 853 26.06 -20.49 42.47
C THR A 853 26.85 -20.66 41.16
N THR A 854 26.17 -20.80 40.02
CA THR A 854 26.81 -20.87 38.70
C THR A 854 27.07 -19.48 38.15
N ARG A 855 28.09 -19.33 37.31
CA ARG A 855 28.39 -18.06 36.63
C ARG A 855 27.20 -17.65 35.76
N LEU A 856 26.73 -16.42 35.96
CA LEU A 856 25.66 -15.80 35.17
C LEU A 856 26.14 -14.43 34.67
N PHE A 857 25.62 -14.05 33.52
CA PHE A 857 25.72 -12.72 32.93
C PHE A 857 24.36 -12.05 33.04
N PHE A 858 24.35 -10.73 33.23
CA PHE A 858 23.13 -9.94 33.32
C PHE A 858 23.18 -8.80 32.30
N ARG A 859 22.03 -8.44 31.73
CA ARG A 859 21.86 -7.21 30.96
C ARG A 859 20.59 -6.49 31.41
N VAL A 860 20.66 -5.16 31.39
CA VAL A 860 19.51 -4.29 31.59
C VAL A 860 18.85 -4.07 30.24
N VAL A 861 17.55 -4.32 30.15
CA VAL A 861 16.76 -4.13 28.94
C VAL A 861 15.77 -3.00 29.19
N VAL A 862 15.67 -2.06 28.26
CA VAL A 862 14.67 -0.98 28.30
C VAL A 862 13.33 -1.55 27.85
N GLU A 863 12.24 -1.19 28.53
CA GLU A 863 10.87 -1.53 28.14
C GLU A 863 10.19 -0.38 27.39
#